data_AF-A0A172T5J9-F1
#
_entry.id   AF-A0A172T5J9-F1
#
_cell.length_a   1.000
_cell.length_b   1.000
_cell.length_c   1.000
_cell.angle_alpha   90.00
_cell.angle_beta   90.00
_cell.angle_gamma   90.00
#
_symmetry.space_group_name_H-M   'P 1'
#
loop_
_entity.id
_entity.type
_entity.pdbx_description
1 polymer ?
#
loop_
_entity_poly.entity_id
_entity_poly.type
_entity_poly.pdbx_seq_one_letter_code
_entity_poly.pdbx_strand_id
1 'polypeptide(L)'
;MKVSIAMVLLLLVATVFALPNFEYQIYHGNLHSHTSYSDGRGTPEQAYAHASKYANVLAVTDHCYFLKIPVNGQSKTYLTQQAARNATIPGKFVGLQGFEWTAGSGHINVYETLEFISRDERGDLKDFYEWITKVKKLAQFNHPGVTFGNFQDFWFWPEADKYVNLIEIGNGNWSSADVISEEMFNNFILALNRGWHLSPTANQDNHKENWASANDARTGILAKSLIYEDIMEALWNRRTFASEDKNAKLYFYADNNIMGSILPYREKANFYIYYSDKGDPVSKVYIFSQSKIYELPELSGKDEFQYSATFDIVDGYEWFFVYIIQKDGNEIVSAPVWFETDSPFRVNYVRVGPEKPSVGQNVEITFDIYNVAESYEQRTLTVLLNGKSVYSEKISLKPYGIEYDKNIQLGKLEAGDTRVDFLIDDKNVQSVVIKVSEKRGLTVLVDKLHENDVGDELLSLLRKFEEQGNTVIFADTVLKDYNDVDIVLIPTPKQGGLDFFKDLMPDEVDWLREFKGKLILLKGSDEEYFGKYSELLQNASVVTSVEELANILGVSLTNSTETKQHRKVVYIDQGHSNDYYKDKLTKLEAFLKVKGFEVAYIDKLQNIDGMYLIIMNGKGYLDDEVRNIVSFVKNGGILIITSKSDYNNGGNTEDLNAILDALNSPVRFNDDQVVDEINNYGANYKVIAGNVRFYSPCSLLLYGNAQVLISSETAKSVDSDGKNDAQPVDKIILAATFKSGLGKVVVLGKAVFSDFDYELNKEFIQNVLFDVK
;
A
#
# COMPACT_ATOMS: atom_id res chain seq x y z
N MET A 1 -27.40 33.79 -8.85
CA MET A 1 -28.53 33.65 -9.78
C MET A 1 -27.98 33.68 -11.20
N LYS A 2 -28.35 32.68 -12.02
CA LYS A 2 -27.81 32.29 -13.35
C LYS A 2 -26.44 31.57 -13.30
N VAL A 3 -26.49 30.27 -13.04
CA VAL A 3 -25.44 29.29 -13.38
C VAL A 3 -25.57 29.01 -14.87
N SER A 4 -24.50 29.24 -15.63
CA SER A 4 -24.42 28.86 -17.05
C SER A 4 -24.02 27.38 -17.11
N ILE A 5 -24.95 26.53 -17.54
CA ILE A 5 -24.70 25.12 -17.81
C ILE A 5 -24.13 25.07 -19.24
N ALA A 6 -22.83 24.83 -19.37
CA ALA A 6 -22.21 24.51 -20.64
C ALA A 6 -22.65 23.10 -21.06
N MET A 7 -23.63 23.04 -21.96
CA MET A 7 -24.15 21.81 -22.54
C MET A 7 -23.13 21.32 -23.58
N VAL A 8 -22.31 20.33 -23.24
CA VAL A 8 -21.45 19.61 -24.19
C VAL A 8 -22.37 18.80 -25.10
N LEU A 9 -22.39 19.15 -26.39
CA LEU A 9 -23.20 18.48 -27.41
C LEU A 9 -22.54 17.14 -27.76
N LEU A 10 -22.98 16.06 -27.13
CA LEU A 10 -22.58 14.69 -27.48
C LEU A 10 -23.24 14.30 -28.82
N LEU A 11 -22.47 14.25 -29.90
CA LEU A 11 -22.96 13.78 -31.20
C LEU A 11 -22.91 12.24 -31.21
N LEU A 12 -24.03 11.60 -30.87
CA LEU A 12 -24.15 10.14 -30.83
C LEU A 12 -24.36 9.59 -32.25
N VAL A 13 -23.27 9.26 -32.95
CA VAL A 13 -23.34 8.60 -34.26
C VAL A 13 -23.43 7.09 -34.04
N ALA A 14 -24.65 6.54 -34.05
CA ALA A 14 -24.87 5.10 -34.07
C ALA A 14 -24.44 4.55 -35.44
N THR A 15 -23.20 4.08 -35.53
CA THR A 15 -22.69 3.36 -36.70
C THR A 15 -22.75 1.87 -36.42
N VAL A 16 -23.48 1.13 -37.26
CA VAL A 16 -23.50 -0.34 -37.23
C VAL A 16 -22.17 -0.82 -37.79
N PHE A 17 -21.21 -1.12 -36.91
CA PHE A 17 -19.93 -1.68 -37.31
C PHE A 17 -20.01 -3.21 -37.44
N ALA A 18 -19.43 -3.74 -38.52
CA ALA A 18 -18.94 -5.11 -38.54
C ALA A 18 -17.99 -5.31 -37.35
N LEU A 19 -17.91 -6.53 -36.80
CA LEU A 19 -16.99 -6.83 -35.69
C LEU A 19 -15.61 -6.26 -36.01
N PRO A 20 -15.02 -5.43 -35.13
CA PRO A 20 -13.67 -4.91 -35.34
C PRO A 20 -12.71 -6.09 -35.51
N ASN A 21 -11.97 -6.10 -36.62
CA ASN A 21 -10.87 -7.04 -36.81
C ASN A 21 -9.71 -6.56 -35.93
N PHE A 22 -9.74 -6.94 -34.64
CA PHE A 22 -8.70 -6.57 -33.70
C PHE A 22 -7.37 -7.24 -34.10
N GLU A 23 -6.32 -6.44 -34.23
CA GLU A 23 -4.95 -6.93 -34.51
C GLU A 23 -4.44 -7.84 -33.39
N TYR A 24 -4.91 -7.61 -32.15
CA TYR A 24 -4.48 -8.31 -30.95
C TYR A 24 -5.58 -9.25 -30.44
N GLN A 25 -5.15 -10.37 -29.87
CA GLN A 25 -5.97 -11.30 -29.10
C GLN A 25 -5.62 -11.17 -27.62
N ILE A 26 -6.60 -11.43 -26.76
CA ILE A 26 -6.43 -11.41 -25.30
C ILE A 26 -6.06 -12.80 -24.81
N TYR A 27 -4.98 -12.89 -24.06
CA TYR A 27 -4.54 -14.09 -23.35
C TYR A 27 -4.47 -13.79 -21.86
N HIS A 28 -5.03 -14.68 -21.04
CA HIS A 28 -5.08 -14.47 -19.59
C HIS A 28 -3.89 -15.16 -18.93
N GLY A 29 -3.17 -14.41 -18.10
CA GLY A 29 -1.94 -14.87 -17.45
C GLY A 29 -1.91 -14.62 -15.95
N ASN A 30 -0.96 -15.29 -15.31
CA ASN A 30 -0.51 -15.03 -13.95
C ASN A 30 1.00 -14.78 -13.99
N LEU A 31 1.42 -13.54 -13.74
CA LEU A 31 2.81 -13.08 -13.93
C LEU A 31 3.62 -13.03 -12.63
N HIS A 32 3.09 -13.56 -11.53
CA HIS A 32 3.75 -13.58 -10.24
C HIS A 32 3.40 -14.88 -9.50
N SER A 33 4.39 -15.75 -9.30
CA SER A 33 4.21 -16.99 -8.54
C SER A 33 5.51 -17.64 -8.09
N HIS A 34 5.42 -18.46 -7.04
CA HIS A 34 6.55 -19.08 -6.36
C HIS A 34 6.47 -20.61 -6.42
N THR A 35 7.61 -21.25 -6.22
CA THR A 35 7.79 -22.70 -6.23
C THR A 35 8.72 -23.11 -5.08
N SER A 36 9.03 -24.39 -4.99
CA SER A 36 10.01 -24.93 -4.03
C SER A 36 11.45 -24.46 -4.29
N TYR A 37 11.68 -23.58 -5.27
CA TYR A 37 12.97 -22.93 -5.48
C TYR A 37 13.15 -21.69 -4.61
N SER A 38 12.07 -21.09 -4.09
CA SER A 38 12.08 -20.24 -2.91
C SER A 38 11.27 -20.87 -1.76
N ASP A 39 10.17 -20.24 -1.39
CA ASP A 39 9.29 -20.44 -0.27
C ASP A 39 7.87 -20.88 -0.69
N GLY A 40 7.68 -21.12 -1.99
CA GLY A 40 6.50 -21.81 -2.50
C GLY A 40 6.62 -23.33 -2.41
N ARG A 41 5.59 -24.03 -2.86
CA ARG A 41 5.54 -25.50 -2.93
C ARG A 41 5.64 -26.00 -4.37
N GLY A 42 6.01 -27.27 -4.55
CA GLY A 42 6.11 -27.94 -5.85
C GLY A 42 7.23 -27.38 -6.74
N THR A 43 7.60 -28.11 -7.79
CA THR A 43 8.67 -27.73 -8.73
C THR A 43 8.18 -26.76 -9.81
N PRO A 44 9.07 -26.00 -10.47
CA PRO A 44 8.71 -25.22 -11.66
C PRO A 44 7.98 -26.03 -12.73
N GLU A 45 8.38 -27.28 -13.00
CA GLU A 45 7.70 -28.15 -13.95
C GLU A 45 6.25 -28.44 -13.54
N GLN A 46 6.00 -28.69 -12.25
CA GLN A 46 4.65 -28.87 -11.73
C GLN A 46 3.82 -27.59 -11.85
N ALA A 47 4.43 -26.43 -11.57
CA ALA A 47 3.77 -25.13 -11.68
C ALA A 47 3.26 -24.88 -13.11
N TYR A 48 4.12 -24.99 -14.12
CA TYR A 48 3.71 -24.80 -15.51
C TYR A 48 2.69 -25.86 -15.98
N ALA A 49 2.88 -27.14 -15.61
CA ALA A 49 1.96 -28.20 -15.96
C ALA A 49 0.56 -27.99 -15.36
N HIS A 50 0.48 -27.47 -14.14
CA HIS A 50 -0.77 -27.11 -13.48
C HIS A 50 -1.43 -25.90 -14.15
N ALA A 51 -0.72 -24.77 -14.25
CA ALA A 51 -1.26 -23.51 -14.75
C ALA A 51 -1.73 -23.61 -16.22
N SER A 52 -1.11 -24.46 -17.04
CA SER A 52 -1.52 -24.68 -18.45
C SER A 52 -2.96 -25.15 -18.63
N LYS A 53 -3.64 -25.57 -17.55
CA LYS A 53 -5.05 -25.95 -17.54
C LYS A 53 -6.00 -24.79 -17.24
N TYR A 54 -5.48 -23.67 -16.71
CA TYR A 54 -6.27 -22.58 -16.15
C TYR A 54 -5.93 -21.19 -16.71
N ALA A 55 -4.75 -21.03 -17.34
CA ALA A 55 -4.29 -19.80 -17.94
C ALA A 55 -3.52 -20.06 -19.24
N ASN A 56 -3.33 -19.00 -20.03
CA ASN A 56 -2.54 -19.03 -21.25
C ASN A 56 -1.05 -18.76 -20.98
N VAL A 57 -0.74 -18.01 -19.91
CA VAL A 57 0.62 -17.60 -19.56
C VAL A 57 0.85 -17.79 -18.06
N LEU A 58 1.99 -18.35 -17.67
CA LEU A 58 2.46 -18.35 -16.28
C LEU A 58 3.90 -17.83 -16.24
N ALA A 59 4.19 -16.92 -15.30
CA ALA A 59 5.56 -16.63 -14.90
C ALA A 59 5.87 -17.23 -13.52
N VAL A 60 6.98 -17.97 -13.43
CA VAL A 60 7.56 -18.40 -12.15
C VAL A 60 8.66 -17.41 -11.76
N THR A 61 8.50 -16.78 -10.60
CA THR A 61 9.28 -15.63 -10.12
C THR A 61 9.75 -15.84 -8.68
N ASP A 62 10.34 -17.00 -8.39
CA ASP A 62 10.90 -17.31 -7.06
C ASP A 62 11.80 -16.18 -6.51
N HIS A 63 11.77 -15.98 -5.19
CA HIS A 63 12.54 -14.94 -4.52
C HIS A 63 14.06 -15.08 -4.73
N CYS A 64 14.70 -13.99 -5.17
CA CYS A 64 16.09 -13.98 -5.65
C CYS A 64 17.15 -14.50 -4.66
N TYR A 65 16.98 -14.29 -3.35
CA TYR A 65 17.98 -14.68 -2.34
C TYR A 65 18.07 -16.21 -2.17
N PHE A 66 17.01 -16.96 -2.48
CA PHE A 66 17.05 -18.43 -2.52
C PHE A 66 17.71 -18.99 -3.80
N LEU A 67 17.80 -18.17 -4.86
CA LEU A 67 18.34 -18.58 -6.16
C LEU A 67 19.86 -18.73 -6.16
N LYS A 68 20.54 -18.20 -5.13
CA LYS A 68 21.99 -18.34 -4.92
C LYS A 68 22.42 -19.78 -4.70
N ILE A 69 21.55 -20.62 -4.15
CA ILE A 69 21.86 -22.01 -3.83
C ILE A 69 21.46 -22.89 -5.02
N PRO A 70 22.43 -23.53 -5.72
CA PRO A 70 22.12 -24.36 -6.88
C PRO A 70 21.45 -25.68 -6.47
N VAL A 71 20.68 -26.27 -7.39
CA VAL A 71 20.11 -27.63 -7.26
C VAL A 71 20.96 -28.58 -8.07
N ASN A 72 21.55 -29.59 -7.44
CA ASN A 72 22.46 -30.55 -8.08
C ASN A 72 23.60 -29.88 -8.89
N GLY A 73 24.10 -28.74 -8.41
CA GLY A 73 25.16 -27.96 -9.06
C GLY A 73 24.71 -27.10 -10.24
N GLN A 74 23.41 -27.04 -10.55
CA GLN A 74 22.84 -26.18 -11.59
C GLN A 74 22.11 -24.97 -10.99
N SER A 75 22.20 -23.82 -11.66
CA SER A 75 21.49 -22.61 -11.23
C SER A 75 19.97 -22.82 -11.30
N LYS A 76 19.27 -22.39 -10.26
CA LYS A 76 17.80 -22.41 -10.21
C LYS A 76 17.18 -21.57 -11.32
N THR A 77 17.73 -20.40 -11.65
CA THR A 77 17.24 -19.56 -12.77
C THR A 77 17.29 -20.29 -14.11
N TYR A 78 18.37 -21.06 -14.35
CA TYR A 78 18.53 -21.85 -15.57
C TYR A 78 17.57 -23.05 -15.62
N LEU A 79 17.36 -23.73 -14.47
CA LEU A 79 16.40 -24.82 -14.36
C LEU A 79 14.96 -24.34 -14.59
N THR A 80 14.56 -23.23 -13.96
CA THR A 80 13.23 -22.62 -14.18
C THR A 80 13.05 -22.20 -15.63
N GLN A 81 14.08 -21.66 -16.30
CA GLN A 81 14.01 -21.30 -17.71
C GLN A 81 13.84 -22.53 -18.61
N GLN A 82 14.57 -23.62 -18.35
CA GLN A 82 14.37 -24.87 -19.09
C GLN A 82 12.95 -25.41 -18.89
N ALA A 83 12.45 -25.42 -17.65
CA ALA A 83 11.08 -25.84 -17.35
C ALA A 83 10.05 -24.99 -18.11
N ALA A 84 10.22 -23.67 -18.12
CA ALA A 84 9.37 -22.73 -18.85
C ALA A 84 9.36 -23.01 -20.36
N ARG A 85 10.54 -23.24 -20.96
CA ARG A 85 10.68 -23.56 -22.39
C ARG A 85 10.10 -24.92 -22.75
N ASN A 86 10.29 -25.93 -21.90
CA ASN A 86 9.72 -27.25 -22.12
C ASN A 86 8.20 -27.26 -22.03
N ALA A 87 7.62 -26.42 -21.17
CA ALA A 87 6.17 -26.29 -21.02
C ALA A 87 5.51 -25.41 -22.09
N THR A 88 6.28 -24.54 -22.75
CA THR A 88 5.76 -23.62 -23.78
C THR A 88 5.33 -24.39 -25.03
N ILE A 89 4.06 -24.26 -25.39
CA ILE A 89 3.47 -24.88 -26.58
C ILE A 89 2.77 -23.77 -27.37
N PRO A 90 3.31 -23.37 -28.55
CA PRO A 90 2.70 -22.35 -29.41
C PRO A 90 1.21 -22.58 -29.64
N GLY A 91 0.42 -21.52 -29.48
CA GLY A 91 -1.04 -21.55 -29.61
C GLY A 91 -1.78 -22.17 -28.42
N LYS A 92 -1.09 -22.62 -27.37
CA LYS A 92 -1.73 -23.26 -26.20
C LYS A 92 -1.29 -22.67 -24.87
N PHE A 93 0.01 -22.52 -24.64
CA PHE A 93 0.54 -22.07 -23.36
C PHE A 93 1.94 -21.49 -23.52
N VAL A 94 2.25 -20.43 -22.76
CA VAL A 94 3.58 -19.84 -22.67
C VAL A 94 4.04 -19.84 -21.22
N GLY A 95 5.15 -20.51 -20.95
CA GLY A 95 5.85 -20.44 -19.67
C GLY A 95 6.94 -19.37 -19.72
N LEU A 96 6.97 -18.49 -18.71
CA LEU A 96 7.97 -17.45 -18.53
C LEU A 96 8.78 -17.72 -17.26
N GLN A 97 10.10 -17.57 -17.35
CA GLN A 97 10.96 -17.58 -16.18
C GLN A 97 11.22 -16.15 -15.72
N GLY A 98 11.29 -15.94 -14.42
CA GLY A 98 11.79 -14.70 -13.81
C GLY A 98 12.36 -14.96 -12.42
N PHE A 99 12.47 -13.88 -11.65
CA PHE A 99 12.71 -13.91 -10.21
C PHE A 99 12.04 -12.70 -9.56
N GLU A 100 11.75 -12.78 -8.27
CA GLU A 100 11.32 -11.62 -7.50
C GLU A 100 12.50 -11.05 -6.70
N TRP A 101 12.85 -9.79 -6.97
CA TRP A 101 13.71 -9.00 -6.11
C TRP A 101 12.92 -8.54 -4.89
N THR A 102 13.41 -8.86 -3.69
CA THR A 102 12.67 -8.66 -2.43
C THR A 102 13.47 -7.76 -1.52
N ALA A 103 13.02 -6.52 -1.27
CA ALA A 103 13.68 -5.58 -0.37
C ALA A 103 12.66 -4.80 0.47
N GLY A 104 13.13 -4.13 1.53
CA GLY A 104 12.26 -3.31 2.38
C GLY A 104 11.67 -2.08 1.67
N SER A 105 12.17 -1.72 0.50
CA SER A 105 11.59 -0.68 -0.35
C SER A 105 10.42 -1.17 -1.21
N GLY A 106 10.16 -2.48 -1.29
CA GLY A 106 9.18 -3.08 -2.19
C GLY A 106 9.75 -4.28 -2.95
N HIS A 107 8.88 -5.00 -3.65
CA HIS A 107 9.28 -6.18 -4.42
C HIS A 107 9.12 -5.99 -5.93
N ILE A 108 10.03 -6.54 -6.72
CA ILE A 108 10.07 -6.32 -8.17
C ILE A 108 10.33 -7.65 -8.90
N ASN A 109 9.39 -8.09 -9.74
CA ASN A 109 9.66 -9.20 -10.64
C ASN A 109 10.53 -8.73 -11.81
N VAL A 110 11.50 -9.58 -12.18
CA VAL A 110 12.31 -9.38 -13.40
C VAL A 110 12.22 -10.64 -14.24
N TYR A 111 11.82 -10.48 -15.49
CA TYR A 111 11.51 -11.58 -16.38
C TYR A 111 12.65 -11.90 -17.33
N GLU A 112 12.78 -13.18 -17.64
CA GLU A 112 13.58 -13.73 -18.73
C GLU A 112 15.07 -13.39 -18.62
N THR A 113 15.60 -13.58 -17.41
CA THR A 113 17.00 -13.34 -17.04
C THR A 113 17.59 -14.45 -16.19
N LEU A 114 18.83 -14.85 -16.53
CA LEU A 114 19.59 -15.85 -15.77
C LEU A 114 20.40 -15.23 -14.63
N GLU A 115 20.79 -13.96 -14.79
CA GLU A 115 21.44 -13.16 -13.76
C GLU A 115 20.38 -12.46 -12.91
N PHE A 116 20.67 -12.27 -11.63
CA PHE A 116 19.82 -11.57 -10.67
C PHE A 116 20.66 -10.68 -9.75
N ILE A 117 20.03 -9.65 -9.21
CA ILE A 117 20.53 -8.86 -8.09
C ILE A 117 19.80 -9.31 -6.82
N SER A 118 20.49 -9.34 -5.69
CA SER A 118 19.92 -9.76 -4.41
C SER A 118 20.28 -8.75 -3.34
N ARG A 119 19.31 -8.50 -2.46
CA ARG A 119 19.45 -7.52 -1.39
C ARG A 119 20.65 -7.76 -0.45
N ASP A 120 21.11 -9.01 -0.34
CA ASP A 120 22.22 -9.35 0.57
C ASP A 120 23.60 -8.91 0.04
N GLU A 121 23.69 -8.47 -1.23
CA GLU A 121 24.93 -8.01 -1.86
C GLU A 121 24.87 -6.53 -2.20
N ARG A 122 23.78 -6.11 -2.85
CA ARG A 122 23.45 -4.74 -3.24
C ARG A 122 21.95 -4.54 -3.04
N GLY A 123 21.62 -3.65 -2.12
CA GLY A 123 20.50 -3.84 -1.19
C GLY A 123 19.32 -2.91 -1.38
N ASP A 124 19.57 -1.75 -1.98
CA ASP A 124 18.58 -0.68 -2.04
C ASP A 124 17.98 -0.53 -3.45
N LEU A 125 16.94 0.29 -3.52
CA LEU A 125 16.21 0.54 -4.76
C LEU A 125 17.09 1.18 -5.85
N LYS A 126 18.12 1.96 -5.45
CA LYS A 126 19.05 2.58 -6.37
C LYS A 126 19.93 1.54 -7.05
N ASP A 127 20.48 0.61 -6.26
CA ASP A 127 21.26 -0.51 -6.77
C ASP A 127 20.44 -1.33 -7.79
N PHE A 128 19.15 -1.54 -7.51
CA PHE A 128 18.25 -2.21 -8.45
C PHE A 128 18.09 -1.42 -9.76
N TYR A 129 17.85 -0.10 -9.71
CA TYR A 129 17.73 0.72 -10.91
C TYR A 129 19.03 0.79 -11.73
N GLU A 130 20.19 0.86 -11.09
CA GLU A 130 21.49 0.77 -11.77
C GLU A 130 21.70 -0.61 -12.42
N TRP A 131 21.23 -1.67 -11.77
CA TRP A 131 21.32 -3.02 -12.31
C TRP A 131 20.38 -3.25 -13.49
N ILE A 132 19.10 -2.86 -13.39
CA ILE A 132 18.11 -3.11 -14.45
C ILE A 132 18.45 -2.34 -15.74
N THR A 133 18.99 -1.14 -15.62
CA THR A 133 19.46 -0.32 -16.76
C THR A 133 20.66 -0.93 -17.49
N LYS A 134 21.47 -1.71 -16.77
CA LYS A 134 22.58 -2.48 -17.34
C LYS A 134 22.11 -3.76 -18.01
N VAL A 135 21.23 -4.54 -17.39
CA VAL A 135 20.80 -5.85 -17.91
C VAL A 135 19.68 -5.75 -18.96
N LYS A 136 18.92 -4.65 -18.95
CA LYS A 136 17.90 -4.30 -19.93
C LYS A 136 16.82 -5.37 -20.07
N LYS A 137 16.20 -5.72 -18.95
CA LYS A 137 15.17 -6.76 -18.84
C LYS A 137 13.84 -6.17 -18.42
N LEU A 138 12.75 -6.85 -18.78
CA LEU A 138 11.40 -6.45 -18.39
C LEU A 138 11.25 -6.64 -16.87
N ALA A 139 10.70 -5.64 -16.20
CA ALA A 139 10.43 -5.67 -14.77
C ALA A 139 9.00 -5.19 -14.43
N GLN A 140 8.52 -5.62 -13.27
CA GLN A 140 7.21 -5.30 -12.72
C GLN A 140 7.33 -4.92 -11.25
N PHE A 141 6.71 -3.81 -10.84
CA PHE A 141 6.49 -3.51 -9.42
C PHE A 141 5.40 -4.42 -8.86
N ASN A 142 5.70 -5.17 -7.79
CA ASN A 142 4.75 -6.10 -7.17
C ASN A 142 4.10 -5.47 -5.94
N HIS A 143 2.82 -5.78 -5.76
CA HIS A 143 1.96 -5.48 -4.60
C HIS A 143 2.35 -4.25 -3.76
N PRO A 144 2.49 -3.05 -4.38
CA PRO A 144 2.94 -1.85 -3.66
C PRO A 144 1.99 -1.48 -2.53
N GLY A 145 2.55 -1.25 -1.34
CA GLY A 145 1.76 -0.86 -0.18
C GLY A 145 2.59 -0.63 1.07
N VAL A 146 1.91 -0.31 2.16
CA VAL A 146 2.50 0.02 3.47
C VAL A 146 3.31 -1.15 4.02
N THR A 147 2.92 -2.40 3.76
CA THR A 147 3.59 -3.56 4.34
C THR A 147 4.91 -3.90 3.69
N PHE A 148 4.95 -3.97 2.37
CA PHE A 148 6.14 -4.41 1.62
C PHE A 148 7.01 -3.24 1.13
N GLY A 149 6.45 -2.03 1.14
CA GLY A 149 7.05 -0.82 0.60
C GLY A 149 6.38 -0.42 -0.72
N ASN A 150 6.44 0.88 -1.00
CA ASN A 150 5.90 1.49 -2.22
C ASN A 150 7.01 2.15 -3.05
N PHE A 151 8.22 1.60 -2.98
CA PHE A 151 9.40 2.05 -3.74
C PHE A 151 9.81 3.49 -3.45
N GLN A 152 9.71 3.89 -2.17
CA GLN A 152 9.97 5.26 -1.71
C GLN A 152 9.10 6.25 -2.48
N ASP A 153 7.79 6.01 -2.46
CA ASP A 153 6.79 6.72 -3.26
C ASP A 153 7.08 6.67 -4.76
N PHE A 154 7.47 5.50 -5.27
CA PHE A 154 7.90 5.30 -6.65
C PHE A 154 8.99 6.27 -7.09
N TRP A 155 10.07 6.34 -6.30
CA TRP A 155 11.24 7.15 -6.63
C TRP A 155 11.64 6.96 -8.08
N PHE A 156 11.49 8.03 -8.87
CA PHE A 156 11.51 7.94 -10.33
C PHE A 156 12.94 7.94 -10.85
N TRP A 157 13.22 7.02 -11.77
CA TRP A 157 14.53 6.89 -12.42
C TRP A 157 14.34 6.84 -13.94
N PRO A 158 14.61 7.94 -14.67
CA PRO A 158 14.23 8.09 -16.08
C PRO A 158 14.71 6.97 -17.00
N GLU A 159 15.91 6.43 -16.78
CA GLU A 159 16.42 5.33 -17.63
C GLU A 159 15.77 3.97 -17.32
N ALA A 160 15.32 3.75 -16.08
CA ALA A 160 14.77 2.49 -15.61
C ALA A 160 13.32 2.31 -16.09
N ASP A 161 12.61 3.41 -16.34
CA ASP A 161 11.28 3.44 -16.96
C ASP A 161 11.21 2.70 -18.31
N LYS A 162 12.34 2.63 -19.02
CA LYS A 162 12.47 1.85 -20.27
C LYS A 162 12.31 0.34 -20.04
N TYR A 163 12.45 -0.13 -18.81
CA TYR A 163 12.59 -1.54 -18.45
C TYR A 163 11.58 -2.00 -17.39
N VAL A 164 11.11 -1.10 -16.52
CA VAL A 164 10.00 -1.36 -15.59
C VAL A 164 8.71 -0.94 -16.27
N ASN A 165 7.89 -1.91 -16.66
CA ASN A 165 6.73 -1.65 -17.53
C ASN A 165 5.40 -2.06 -16.92
N LEU A 166 5.42 -2.88 -15.87
CA LEU A 166 4.21 -3.43 -15.27
C LEU A 166 4.14 -3.07 -13.79
N ILE A 167 2.93 -3.06 -13.26
CA ILE A 167 2.67 -2.86 -11.83
C ILE A 167 1.48 -3.71 -11.42
N GLU A 168 1.56 -4.35 -10.26
CA GLU A 168 0.41 -5.03 -9.68
C GLU A 168 -0.52 -4.01 -9.05
N ILE A 169 -1.78 -4.08 -9.45
CA ILE A 169 -2.87 -3.41 -8.73
C ILE A 169 -3.79 -4.41 -8.03
N GLY A 170 -3.63 -5.70 -8.35
CA GLY A 170 -4.26 -6.81 -7.65
C GLY A 170 -3.28 -7.93 -7.38
N ASN A 171 -3.30 -8.46 -6.17
CA ASN A 171 -2.40 -9.51 -5.73
C ASN A 171 -3.08 -10.39 -4.67
N GLY A 172 -3.07 -11.72 -4.86
CA GLY A 172 -3.55 -12.66 -3.84
C GLY A 172 -3.89 -14.06 -4.32
N ASN A 173 -3.59 -15.08 -3.51
CA ASN A 173 -3.87 -16.51 -3.79
C ASN A 173 -5.00 -17.12 -2.93
N TRP A 174 -5.82 -16.30 -2.28
CA TRP A 174 -7.04 -16.76 -1.60
C TRP A 174 -8.17 -17.03 -2.60
N SER A 175 -9.24 -17.73 -2.19
CA SER A 175 -10.30 -18.16 -3.11
C SER A 175 -11.25 -17.05 -3.58
N SER A 176 -11.34 -15.94 -2.85
CA SER A 176 -12.00 -14.71 -3.32
C SER A 176 -11.24 -14.07 -4.48
N ALA A 177 -11.98 -13.55 -5.47
CA ALA A 177 -11.42 -12.81 -6.61
C ALA A 177 -11.16 -11.32 -6.33
N ASP A 178 -11.68 -10.79 -5.22
CA ASP A 178 -11.40 -9.47 -4.65
C ASP A 178 -9.93 -9.38 -4.23
N VAL A 179 -9.07 -9.00 -5.17
CA VAL A 179 -7.61 -8.88 -5.05
C VAL A 179 -7.10 -7.51 -5.46
N ILE A 180 -7.85 -6.77 -6.29
CA ILE A 180 -7.55 -5.38 -6.64
C ILE A 180 -7.92 -4.53 -5.42
N SER A 181 -6.94 -3.80 -4.89
CA SER A 181 -7.14 -3.00 -3.69
C SER A 181 -7.04 -1.50 -3.97
N GLU A 182 -7.81 -0.71 -3.23
CA GLU A 182 -7.73 0.75 -3.30
C GLU A 182 -6.30 1.27 -3.06
N GLU A 183 -5.55 0.62 -2.16
CA GLU A 183 -4.16 0.98 -1.87
C GLU A 183 -3.24 0.79 -3.09
N MET A 184 -3.29 -0.38 -3.73
CA MET A 184 -2.45 -0.65 -4.90
C MET A 184 -2.90 0.17 -6.12
N PHE A 185 -4.21 0.39 -6.28
CA PHE A 185 -4.76 1.26 -7.31
C PHE A 185 -4.29 2.73 -7.16
N ASN A 186 -4.28 3.27 -5.93
CA ASN A 186 -3.77 4.60 -5.66
C ASN A 186 -2.25 4.70 -5.88
N ASN A 187 -1.51 3.65 -5.53
CA ASN A 187 -0.07 3.55 -5.82
C ASN A 187 0.22 3.52 -7.33
N PHE A 188 -0.63 2.88 -8.13
CA PHE A 188 -0.54 2.96 -9.59
C PHE A 188 -0.68 4.39 -10.11
N ILE A 189 -1.69 5.15 -9.64
CA ILE A 189 -1.85 6.56 -10.00
C ILE A 189 -0.64 7.39 -9.55
N LEU A 190 -0.12 7.15 -8.34
CA LEU A 190 1.09 7.82 -7.84
C LEU A 190 2.29 7.58 -8.77
N ALA A 191 2.51 6.33 -9.20
CA ALA A 191 3.59 5.98 -10.10
C ALA A 191 3.45 6.67 -11.47
N LEU A 192 2.25 6.73 -12.03
CA LEU A 192 1.97 7.46 -13.28
C LEU A 192 2.26 8.96 -13.14
N ASN A 193 1.86 9.56 -12.01
CA ASN A 193 2.12 10.98 -11.69
C ASN A 193 3.60 11.29 -11.45
N ARG A 194 4.38 10.30 -11.02
CA ARG A 194 5.85 10.38 -10.89
C ARG A 194 6.57 10.40 -12.22
N GLY A 195 5.92 9.94 -13.30
CA GLY A 195 6.48 9.87 -14.64
C GLY A 195 6.71 8.45 -15.15
N TRP A 196 6.34 7.42 -14.38
CA TRP A 196 6.48 6.03 -14.83
C TRP A 196 5.43 5.67 -15.89
N HIS A 197 5.85 4.90 -16.89
CA HIS A 197 5.00 4.29 -17.90
C HIS A 197 4.71 2.85 -17.50
N LEU A 198 3.65 2.65 -16.72
CA LEU A 198 3.29 1.34 -16.18
C LEU A 198 1.93 0.85 -16.68
N SER A 199 1.82 -0.46 -16.85
CA SER A 199 0.58 -1.15 -17.15
C SER A 199 0.12 -1.97 -15.95
N PRO A 200 -1.17 -1.94 -15.58
CA PRO A 200 -1.67 -2.68 -14.45
C PRO A 200 -1.73 -4.19 -14.75
N THR A 201 -1.52 -4.97 -13.70
CA THR A 201 -1.59 -6.43 -13.67
C THR A 201 -2.34 -6.89 -12.42
N ALA A 202 -2.98 -8.05 -12.50
CA ALA A 202 -3.56 -8.76 -11.37
C ALA A 202 -3.00 -10.18 -11.36
N ASN A 203 -2.29 -10.54 -10.29
CA ASN A 203 -1.60 -11.82 -10.17
C ASN A 203 -1.89 -12.48 -8.82
N GLN A 204 -1.45 -13.71 -8.64
CA GLN A 204 -1.85 -14.51 -7.49
C GLN A 204 -0.78 -14.64 -6.41
N ASP A 205 0.50 -14.44 -6.73
CA ASP A 205 1.58 -14.63 -5.76
C ASP A 205 1.48 -16.01 -5.06
N ASN A 206 1.32 -17.04 -5.89
CA ASN A 206 1.04 -18.39 -5.40
C ASN A 206 2.25 -18.94 -4.63
N HIS A 207 2.03 -19.32 -3.38
CA HIS A 207 2.97 -20.11 -2.59
C HIS A 207 2.48 -21.57 -2.41
N LYS A 208 1.23 -21.83 -2.77
CA LYS A 208 0.60 -23.17 -2.79
C LYS A 208 0.57 -23.71 -4.22
N GLU A 209 0.33 -25.01 -4.36
CA GLU A 209 0.25 -25.70 -5.66
C GLU A 209 -1.07 -25.41 -6.43
N ASN A 210 -1.49 -24.15 -6.47
CA ASN A 210 -2.74 -23.66 -7.06
C ASN A 210 -2.52 -22.55 -8.12
N TRP A 211 -1.39 -22.60 -8.84
CA TRP A 211 -0.99 -21.61 -9.84
C TRP A 211 -2.07 -21.33 -10.89
N ALA A 212 -2.46 -20.05 -11.01
CA ALA A 212 -3.55 -19.60 -11.88
C ALA A 212 -4.92 -20.25 -11.60
N SER A 213 -5.09 -20.96 -10.48
CA SER A 213 -6.34 -21.60 -10.09
C SER A 213 -6.77 -21.26 -8.67
N ALA A 214 -6.08 -20.32 -8.00
CA ALA A 214 -6.44 -19.86 -6.67
C ALA A 214 -7.80 -19.14 -6.68
N ASN A 215 -7.97 -18.20 -7.61
CA ASN A 215 -9.17 -17.40 -7.84
C ASN A 215 -9.30 -17.05 -9.33
N ASP A 216 -10.24 -16.16 -9.66
CA ASP A 216 -10.54 -15.70 -11.02
C ASP A 216 -9.66 -14.53 -11.48
N ALA A 217 -8.85 -13.93 -10.62
CA ALA A 217 -8.01 -12.79 -10.98
C ALA A 217 -6.95 -13.13 -12.05
N ARG A 218 -6.86 -12.32 -13.10
CA ARG A 218 -5.96 -12.53 -14.24
C ARG A 218 -5.38 -11.21 -14.73
N THR A 219 -4.17 -11.30 -15.25
CA THR A 219 -3.62 -10.28 -16.15
C THR A 219 -4.02 -10.62 -17.58
N GLY A 220 -4.85 -9.79 -18.21
CA GLY A 220 -5.12 -9.89 -19.64
C GLY A 220 -3.97 -9.30 -20.45
N ILE A 221 -3.46 -10.04 -21.43
CA ILE A 221 -2.29 -9.69 -22.26
C ILE A 221 -2.74 -9.61 -23.72
N LEU A 222 -2.56 -8.45 -24.35
CA LEU A 222 -2.96 -8.21 -25.74
C LEU A 222 -1.79 -8.46 -26.69
N ALA A 223 -1.77 -9.66 -27.26
CA ALA A 223 -0.70 -10.14 -28.15
C ALA A 223 -1.26 -10.61 -29.50
N LYS A 224 -0.43 -10.60 -30.54
CA LYS A 224 -0.84 -11.02 -31.89
C LYS A 224 -1.18 -12.50 -31.95
N SER A 225 -0.36 -13.34 -31.30
CA SER A 225 -0.59 -14.77 -31.15
C SER A 225 -0.04 -15.31 -29.82
N LEU A 226 -0.46 -16.52 -29.41
CA LEU A 226 0.02 -17.17 -28.19
C LEU A 226 1.36 -17.88 -28.44
N ILE A 227 2.41 -17.10 -28.68
CA ILE A 227 3.80 -17.56 -28.76
C ILE A 227 4.67 -16.70 -27.86
N TYR A 228 5.83 -17.21 -27.47
CA TYR A 228 6.72 -16.53 -26.53
C TYR A 228 7.08 -15.11 -26.98
N GLU A 229 7.41 -14.94 -28.27
CA GLU A 229 7.85 -13.66 -28.84
C GLU A 229 6.75 -12.60 -28.76
N ASP A 230 5.52 -12.95 -29.15
CA ASP A 230 4.38 -12.03 -29.17
C ASP A 230 3.88 -11.71 -27.76
N ILE A 231 3.95 -12.66 -26.82
CA ILE A 231 3.64 -12.41 -25.40
C ILE A 231 4.66 -11.45 -24.81
N MET A 232 5.97 -11.70 -25.00
CA MET A 232 7.00 -10.79 -24.52
C MET A 232 6.88 -9.40 -25.16
N GLU A 233 6.59 -9.33 -26.46
CA GLU A 233 6.35 -8.07 -27.17
C GLU A 233 5.16 -7.30 -26.60
N ALA A 234 4.07 -7.98 -26.22
CA ALA A 234 2.94 -7.35 -25.55
C ALA A 234 3.30 -6.78 -24.16
N LEU A 235 4.07 -7.53 -23.36
CA LEU A 235 4.49 -7.08 -22.03
C LEU A 235 5.46 -5.88 -22.11
N TRP A 236 6.45 -5.93 -22.99
CA TRP A 236 7.38 -4.80 -23.24
C TRP A 236 6.66 -3.54 -23.72
N ASN A 237 5.56 -3.70 -24.46
CA ASN A 237 4.74 -2.60 -24.93
C ASN A 237 3.55 -2.28 -24.01
N ARG A 238 3.56 -2.76 -22.75
CA ARG A 238 2.57 -2.40 -21.74
C ARG A 238 1.13 -2.71 -22.15
N ARG A 239 0.93 -3.74 -22.97
CA ARG A 239 -0.40 -4.10 -23.49
C ARG A 239 -1.09 -5.09 -22.58
N THR A 240 -1.35 -4.68 -21.34
CA THR A 240 -2.06 -5.50 -20.36
C THR A 240 -3.30 -4.82 -19.79
N PHE A 241 -4.13 -5.58 -19.10
CA PHE A 241 -5.12 -5.06 -18.16
C PHE A 241 -5.18 -5.99 -16.94
N ALA A 242 -5.47 -5.42 -15.78
CA ALA A 242 -5.77 -6.17 -14.57
C ALA A 242 -7.26 -6.51 -14.53
N SER A 243 -7.62 -7.72 -14.11
CA SER A 243 -9.01 -8.13 -13.98
C SER A 243 -9.19 -9.12 -12.84
N GLU A 244 -10.27 -8.98 -12.10
CA GLU A 244 -10.73 -9.98 -11.12
C GLU A 244 -11.62 -11.06 -11.77
N ASP A 245 -11.95 -10.89 -13.06
CA ASP A 245 -12.73 -11.83 -13.84
C ASP A 245 -11.84 -12.58 -14.86
N LYS A 246 -11.97 -13.91 -14.88
CA LYS A 246 -11.15 -14.77 -15.74
C LYS A 246 -11.51 -14.69 -17.22
N ASN A 247 -12.65 -14.13 -17.61
CA ASN A 247 -13.13 -14.06 -18.99
C ASN A 247 -13.44 -12.66 -19.52
N ALA A 248 -13.26 -11.61 -18.71
CA ALA A 248 -13.38 -10.23 -19.16
C ALA A 248 -12.46 -9.93 -20.36
N LYS A 249 -13.01 -9.21 -21.34
CA LYS A 249 -12.27 -8.72 -22.52
C LYS A 249 -12.34 -7.21 -22.55
N LEU A 250 -11.17 -6.56 -22.57
CA LEU A 250 -11.07 -5.11 -22.66
C LEU A 250 -10.06 -4.71 -23.74
N TYR A 251 -10.52 -3.91 -24.70
CA TYR A 251 -9.67 -3.18 -25.62
C TYR A 251 -9.92 -1.69 -25.45
N PHE A 252 -8.85 -0.93 -25.34
CA PHE A 252 -8.89 0.52 -25.29
C PHE A 252 -7.90 1.07 -26.31
N TYR A 253 -8.36 1.98 -27.16
CA TYR A 253 -7.55 2.61 -28.20
C TYR A 253 -7.61 4.13 -28.08
N ALA A 254 -6.47 4.77 -28.33
CA ALA A 254 -6.36 6.18 -28.67
C ALA A 254 -6.07 6.32 -30.17
N ASP A 255 -7.08 6.80 -30.88
CA ASP A 255 -7.23 6.80 -32.33
C ASP A 255 -7.05 5.40 -32.89
N ASN A 256 -5.87 5.09 -33.43
CA ASN A 256 -5.55 3.79 -33.99
C ASN A 256 -4.49 3.02 -33.18
N ASN A 257 -4.11 3.51 -31.99
CA ASN A 257 -3.09 2.91 -31.15
C ASN A 257 -3.73 2.27 -29.92
N ILE A 258 -3.38 1.01 -29.66
CA ILE A 258 -3.88 0.24 -28.52
C ILE A 258 -3.28 0.75 -27.20
N MET A 259 -4.00 0.56 -26.10
CA MET A 259 -3.51 0.77 -24.73
C MET A 259 -2.10 0.19 -24.51
N GLY A 260 -1.28 0.86 -23.71
CA GLY A 260 0.16 0.64 -23.58
C GLY A 260 1.02 1.62 -24.41
N SER A 261 0.41 2.28 -25.39
CA SER A 261 1.09 3.19 -26.32
C SER A 261 1.39 4.57 -25.75
N ILE A 262 2.55 5.12 -26.09
CA ILE A 262 2.96 6.50 -25.82
C ILE A 262 2.87 7.28 -27.14
N LEU A 263 2.01 8.29 -27.19
CA LEU A 263 1.69 9.06 -28.39
C LEU A 263 2.26 10.49 -28.28
N PRO A 264 2.56 11.15 -29.41
CA PRO A 264 2.91 12.57 -29.38
C PRO A 264 1.70 13.41 -28.93
N TYR A 265 2.01 14.49 -28.21
CA TYR A 265 1.05 15.50 -27.77
C TYR A 265 0.27 16.09 -28.96
N ARG A 266 -1.01 16.37 -28.69
CA ARG A 266 -1.97 17.03 -29.56
C ARG A 266 -3.18 17.42 -28.74
N GLU A 267 -3.89 18.47 -29.14
CA GLU A 267 -4.99 19.02 -28.33
C GLU A 267 -6.16 18.06 -28.10
N LYS A 268 -6.37 17.09 -29.00
CA LYS A 268 -7.49 16.13 -28.94
C LYS A 268 -7.11 14.74 -29.42
N ALA A 269 -7.76 13.73 -28.87
CA ALA A 269 -7.68 12.35 -29.33
C ALA A 269 -9.05 11.67 -29.30
N ASN A 270 -9.27 10.72 -30.22
CA ASN A 270 -10.48 9.91 -30.22
C ASN A 270 -10.23 8.62 -29.45
N PHE A 271 -11.06 8.32 -28.47
CA PHE A 271 -10.98 7.07 -27.74
C PHE A 271 -12.01 6.09 -28.24
N TYR A 272 -11.61 4.82 -28.30
CA TYR A 272 -12.49 3.70 -28.60
C TYR A 272 -12.31 2.62 -27.52
N ILE A 273 -13.42 2.20 -26.91
CA ILE A 273 -13.46 1.15 -25.89
C ILE A 273 -14.33 0.02 -26.41
N TYR A 274 -13.81 -1.20 -26.39
CA TYR A 274 -14.60 -2.42 -26.51
C TYR A 274 -14.48 -3.20 -25.21
N TYR A 275 -15.61 -3.55 -24.62
CA TYR A 275 -15.67 -4.42 -23.46
C TYR A 275 -16.66 -5.56 -23.72
N SER A 276 -16.33 -6.74 -23.25
CA SER A 276 -17.25 -7.88 -23.22
C SER A 276 -16.93 -8.78 -22.04
N ASP A 277 -17.96 -9.08 -21.26
CA ASP A 277 -17.97 -10.15 -20.30
C ASP A 277 -19.38 -10.71 -20.14
N LYS A 278 -19.68 -11.78 -20.89
CA LYS A 278 -21.06 -12.22 -21.11
C LYS A 278 -21.63 -12.89 -19.86
N GLY A 279 -22.64 -12.25 -19.26
CA GLY A 279 -23.25 -12.70 -18.01
C GLY A 279 -23.04 -11.76 -16.84
N ASP A 280 -22.00 -10.91 -16.92
CA ASP A 280 -21.50 -10.11 -15.80
C ASP A 280 -21.57 -8.61 -16.14
N PRO A 281 -22.77 -8.00 -16.01
CA PRO A 281 -23.00 -6.63 -16.43
C PRO A 281 -22.22 -5.63 -15.57
N VAL A 282 -21.78 -4.55 -16.20
CA VAL A 282 -21.08 -3.45 -15.53
C VAL A 282 -22.02 -2.66 -14.60
N SER A 283 -21.52 -2.30 -13.43
CA SER A 283 -22.13 -1.32 -12.53
C SER A 283 -21.71 0.09 -12.93
N LYS A 284 -20.39 0.32 -13.09
CA LYS A 284 -19.80 1.61 -13.43
C LYS A 284 -18.66 1.47 -14.41
N VAL A 285 -18.47 2.49 -15.24
CA VAL A 285 -17.34 2.60 -16.18
C VAL A 285 -16.79 4.01 -16.09
N TYR A 286 -15.47 4.10 -15.97
CA TYR A 286 -14.73 5.35 -15.88
C TYR A 286 -13.61 5.39 -16.91
N ILE A 287 -13.30 6.60 -17.37
CA ILE A 287 -12.01 6.92 -17.98
C ILE A 287 -11.28 7.83 -17.00
N PHE A 288 -10.16 7.36 -16.49
CA PHE A 288 -9.25 8.13 -15.65
C PHE A 288 -8.24 8.86 -16.52
N SER A 289 -7.83 10.04 -16.07
CA SER A 289 -6.68 10.77 -16.58
C SER A 289 -5.98 11.49 -15.45
N GLN A 290 -4.79 12.03 -15.69
CA GLN A 290 -4.07 12.82 -14.69
C GLN A 290 -4.87 14.04 -14.28
N SER A 291 -5.53 14.70 -15.24
CA SER A 291 -6.26 15.94 -15.00
C SER A 291 -7.72 15.75 -14.59
N LYS A 292 -8.35 14.60 -14.94
CA LYS A 292 -9.80 14.42 -14.75
C LYS A 292 -10.25 12.96 -14.74
N ILE A 293 -11.35 12.69 -14.04
CA ILE A 293 -12.10 11.43 -14.12
C ILE A 293 -13.42 11.65 -14.88
N TYR A 294 -13.72 10.79 -15.84
CA TYR A 294 -14.96 10.80 -16.63
C TYR A 294 -15.78 9.55 -16.32
N GLU A 295 -16.97 9.72 -15.74
CA GLU A 295 -17.93 8.62 -15.57
C GLU A 295 -18.78 8.45 -16.84
N LEU A 296 -19.00 7.21 -17.26
CA LEU A 296 -19.80 6.83 -18.44
C LEU A 296 -21.09 6.10 -18.02
N PRO A 297 -22.07 6.80 -17.42
CA PRO A 297 -23.28 6.19 -16.85
C PRO A 297 -24.15 5.46 -17.90
N GLU A 298 -24.07 5.86 -19.18
CA GLU A 298 -24.80 5.23 -20.28
C GLU A 298 -24.36 3.79 -20.59
N LEU A 299 -23.25 3.34 -20.01
CA LEU A 299 -22.74 1.98 -20.14
C LEU A 299 -23.22 1.05 -19.02
N SER A 300 -23.74 1.61 -17.91
CA SER A 300 -24.21 0.82 -16.77
C SER A 300 -25.28 -0.19 -17.16
N GLY A 301 -25.17 -1.41 -16.63
CA GLY A 301 -26.05 -2.54 -16.88
C GLY A 301 -25.75 -3.35 -18.15
N LYS A 302 -24.73 -2.99 -18.93
CA LYS A 302 -24.30 -3.74 -20.12
C LYS A 302 -23.23 -4.76 -19.76
N ASP A 303 -23.29 -5.94 -20.39
CA ASP A 303 -22.29 -7.01 -20.30
C ASP A 303 -21.40 -7.08 -21.56
N GLU A 304 -21.71 -6.27 -22.58
CA GLU A 304 -20.90 -6.04 -23.78
C GLU A 304 -21.23 -4.67 -24.36
N PHE A 305 -20.21 -3.90 -24.76
CA PHE A 305 -20.42 -2.61 -25.41
C PHE A 305 -19.23 -2.16 -26.26
N GLN A 306 -19.53 -1.24 -27.17
CA GLN A 306 -18.57 -0.39 -27.86
C GLN A 306 -18.87 1.05 -27.49
N TYR A 307 -17.82 1.83 -27.23
CA TYR A 307 -17.92 3.25 -26.89
C TYR A 307 -16.87 4.04 -27.65
N SER A 308 -17.22 5.25 -28.10
CA SER A 308 -16.25 6.17 -28.70
C SER A 308 -16.59 7.61 -28.40
N ALA A 309 -15.57 8.40 -28.07
CA ALA A 309 -15.70 9.83 -27.85
C ALA A 309 -14.35 10.54 -28.07
N THR A 310 -14.40 11.85 -28.32
CA THR A 310 -13.20 12.70 -28.42
C THR A 310 -12.93 13.36 -27.08
N PHE A 311 -11.68 13.32 -26.62
CA PHE A 311 -11.23 13.93 -25.38
C PHE A 311 -10.17 14.99 -25.66
N ASP A 312 -10.15 16.02 -24.82
CA ASP A 312 -9.12 17.05 -24.85
C ASP A 312 -7.88 16.57 -24.09
N ILE A 313 -6.69 16.89 -24.61
CA ILE A 313 -5.40 16.62 -23.97
C ILE A 313 -4.85 17.98 -23.52
N VAL A 314 -4.81 18.20 -22.21
CA VAL A 314 -4.73 19.58 -21.66
C VAL A 314 -3.31 20.14 -21.61
N ASP A 315 -2.28 19.29 -21.66
CA ASP A 315 -0.87 19.65 -21.60
C ASP A 315 0.05 18.57 -22.19
N GLY A 316 1.36 18.79 -22.10
CA GLY A 316 2.40 17.96 -22.70
C GLY A 316 2.73 16.65 -21.99
N TYR A 317 2.03 16.26 -20.91
CA TYR A 317 2.14 14.94 -20.28
C TYR A 317 0.79 14.57 -19.68
N GLU A 318 0.03 13.73 -20.37
CA GLU A 318 -1.27 13.27 -19.91
C GLU A 318 -1.41 11.77 -20.21
N TRP A 319 -1.98 11.02 -19.28
CA TRP A 319 -2.28 9.60 -19.46
C TRP A 319 -3.78 9.36 -19.32
N PHE A 320 -4.30 8.32 -19.97
CA PHE A 320 -5.70 7.92 -19.83
C PHE A 320 -5.81 6.41 -19.68
N PHE A 321 -6.65 5.91 -18.79
CA PHE A 321 -6.98 4.47 -18.70
C PHE A 321 -8.45 4.25 -18.38
N VAL A 322 -8.95 3.05 -18.66
CA VAL A 322 -10.34 2.65 -18.41
C VAL A 322 -10.41 1.83 -17.11
N TYR A 323 -11.37 2.16 -16.26
CA TYR A 323 -11.69 1.40 -15.05
C TYR A 323 -13.16 0.99 -15.06
N ILE A 324 -13.42 -0.31 -14.95
CA ILE A 324 -14.74 -0.92 -15.00
C ILE A 324 -14.97 -1.65 -13.68
N ILE A 325 -16.17 -1.47 -13.13
CA ILE A 325 -16.65 -2.20 -11.95
C ILE A 325 -17.89 -2.97 -12.38
N GLN A 326 -17.89 -4.30 -12.23
CA GLN A 326 -19.03 -5.17 -12.49
C GLN A 326 -20.07 -5.13 -11.35
N LYS A 327 -21.28 -5.65 -11.59
CA LYS A 327 -22.35 -5.64 -10.57
C LYS A 327 -22.11 -6.58 -9.39
N ASP A 328 -21.30 -7.60 -9.59
CA ASP A 328 -20.85 -8.53 -8.54
C ASP A 328 -19.68 -7.98 -7.71
N GLY A 329 -19.09 -6.87 -8.15
CA GLY A 329 -17.99 -6.18 -7.47
C GLY A 329 -16.65 -6.33 -8.19
N ASN A 330 -16.52 -7.24 -9.15
CA ASN A 330 -15.26 -7.48 -9.85
C ASN A 330 -14.77 -6.24 -10.59
N GLU A 331 -13.47 -6.00 -10.48
CA GLU A 331 -12.78 -4.84 -11.04
C GLU A 331 -11.94 -5.18 -12.28
N ILE A 332 -11.94 -4.28 -13.27
CA ILE A 332 -11.11 -4.38 -14.48
C ILE A 332 -10.47 -3.03 -14.79
N VAL A 333 -9.15 -2.98 -14.93
CA VAL A 333 -8.38 -1.74 -15.18
C VAL A 333 -7.44 -1.92 -16.37
N SER A 334 -7.56 -1.06 -17.38
CA SER A 334 -6.74 -1.10 -18.59
C SER A 334 -5.34 -0.52 -18.40
N ALA A 335 -4.40 -0.88 -19.27
CA ALA A 335 -3.21 -0.07 -19.48
C ALA A 335 -3.58 1.38 -19.86
N PRO A 336 -2.74 2.36 -19.50
CA PRO A 336 -2.90 3.70 -20.00
C PRO A 336 -2.52 3.84 -21.47
N VAL A 337 -3.00 4.91 -22.09
CA VAL A 337 -2.39 5.55 -23.27
C VAL A 337 -1.82 6.89 -22.81
N TRP A 338 -0.59 7.20 -23.22
CA TRP A 338 0.08 8.45 -22.85
C TRP A 338 0.12 9.43 -24.02
N PHE A 339 0.07 10.72 -23.73
CA PHE A 339 0.31 11.80 -24.66
C PHE A 339 1.43 12.66 -24.14
N GLU A 340 2.54 12.70 -24.87
CA GLU A 340 3.73 13.42 -24.46
C GLU A 340 4.24 14.39 -25.51
N THR A 341 4.70 15.54 -25.05
CA THR A 341 5.47 16.50 -25.86
C THR A 341 6.78 15.89 -26.40
N ASP A 342 7.29 16.42 -27.49
CA ASP A 342 8.58 16.03 -28.09
C ASP A 342 9.78 16.73 -27.44
N SER A 343 9.57 17.52 -26.38
CA SER A 343 10.66 18.08 -25.55
C SER A 343 11.58 16.97 -25.04
N PRO A 344 12.89 17.19 -24.85
CA PRO A 344 13.73 16.23 -24.14
C PRO A 344 13.60 16.34 -22.62
N PHE A 345 13.12 17.48 -22.10
CA PHE A 345 12.85 17.64 -20.67
C PHE A 345 11.36 17.44 -20.38
N ARG A 346 11.10 16.79 -19.25
CA ARG A 346 9.77 16.54 -18.67
C ARG A 346 9.68 17.18 -17.30
N VAL A 347 8.49 17.60 -16.91
CA VAL A 347 8.17 18.03 -15.54
C VAL A 347 7.05 17.14 -15.05
N ASN A 348 7.25 16.44 -13.94
CA ASN A 348 6.25 15.56 -13.32
C ASN A 348 6.29 15.67 -11.81
N TYR A 349 5.44 14.89 -11.14
CA TYR A 349 5.29 14.89 -9.69
C TYR A 349 5.11 16.32 -9.17
N VAL A 350 4.10 17.05 -9.67
CA VAL A 350 3.86 18.44 -9.27
C VAL A 350 3.06 18.46 -7.96
N ARG A 351 3.63 19.10 -6.93
CA ARG A 351 3.03 19.31 -5.60
C ARG A 351 2.86 20.80 -5.36
N VAL A 352 1.75 21.17 -4.72
CA VAL A 352 1.43 22.55 -4.34
C VAL A 352 1.47 22.65 -2.83
N GLY A 353 2.23 23.61 -2.31
CA GLY A 353 2.31 23.91 -0.89
C GLY A 353 1.64 25.25 -0.58
N PRO A 354 0.64 25.30 0.32
CA PRO A 354 -0.12 24.17 0.89
C PRO A 354 -1.05 23.50 -0.14
N GLU A 355 -1.49 22.26 0.12
CA GLU A 355 -2.26 21.44 -0.84
C GLU A 355 -3.57 22.11 -1.30
N LYS A 356 -4.25 22.82 -0.40
CA LYS A 356 -5.48 23.57 -0.67
C LYS A 356 -5.28 25.05 -0.30
N PRO A 357 -4.55 25.81 -1.14
CA PRO A 357 -4.15 27.16 -0.79
C PRO A 357 -5.34 28.11 -0.71
N SER A 358 -5.16 29.18 0.04
CA SER A 358 -6.17 30.23 0.22
C SER A 358 -5.59 31.62 0.01
N VAL A 359 -6.47 32.61 -0.19
CA VAL A 359 -6.05 34.00 -0.31
C VAL A 359 -5.24 34.45 0.89
N GLY A 360 -4.07 35.04 0.62
CA GLY A 360 -3.19 35.58 1.64
C GLY A 360 -2.08 34.64 2.13
N GLN A 361 -2.17 33.34 1.83
CA GLN A 361 -1.08 32.38 2.05
C GLN A 361 -0.06 32.45 0.90
N ASN A 362 1.21 32.26 1.22
CA ASN A 362 2.22 32.07 0.19
C ASN A 362 2.05 30.67 -0.39
N VAL A 363 2.04 30.60 -1.71
CA VAL A 363 1.97 29.35 -2.45
C VAL A 363 3.34 29.05 -3.02
N GLU A 364 3.78 27.81 -2.85
CA GLU A 364 4.93 27.24 -3.51
C GLU A 364 4.53 26.05 -4.37
N ILE A 365 5.35 25.78 -5.38
CA ILE A 365 5.18 24.62 -6.25
C ILE A 365 6.48 23.84 -6.31
N THR A 366 6.40 22.54 -6.08
CA THR A 366 7.53 21.62 -6.06
C THR A 366 7.31 20.54 -7.11
N PHE A 367 8.33 20.23 -7.91
CA PHE A 367 8.21 19.26 -9.00
C PHE A 367 9.56 18.63 -9.34
N ASP A 368 9.51 17.49 -10.05
CA ASP A 368 10.70 16.88 -10.61
C ASP A 368 10.87 17.32 -12.06
N ILE A 369 12.11 17.65 -12.46
CA ILE A 369 12.46 17.92 -13.86
C ILE A 369 13.57 17.00 -14.33
N TYR A 370 13.36 16.33 -15.46
CA TYR A 370 14.27 15.30 -15.94
C TYR A 370 14.43 15.27 -17.45
N ASN A 371 15.57 14.73 -17.89
CA ASN A 371 15.93 14.53 -19.29
C ASN A 371 15.62 13.09 -19.72
N VAL A 372 14.87 12.91 -20.80
CA VAL A 372 14.61 11.58 -21.39
C VAL A 372 15.58 11.22 -22.53
N ALA A 373 16.44 12.16 -22.95
CA ALA A 373 17.39 11.95 -24.03
C ALA A 373 18.62 11.14 -23.59
N GLU A 374 19.22 10.44 -24.55
CA GLU A 374 20.52 9.75 -24.41
C GLU A 374 21.72 10.72 -24.50
N SER A 375 21.46 12.01 -24.71
CA SER A 375 22.45 13.09 -24.80
C SER A 375 22.34 14.08 -23.65
N TYR A 376 23.43 14.81 -23.40
CA TYR A 376 23.40 15.98 -22.54
C TYR A 376 22.56 17.07 -23.20
N GLU A 377 21.62 17.65 -22.46
CA GLU A 377 20.74 18.69 -22.98
C GLU A 377 20.78 19.92 -22.08
N GLN A 378 20.70 21.09 -22.70
CA GLN A 378 20.48 22.37 -22.04
C GLN A 378 19.22 22.99 -22.61
N ARG A 379 18.27 23.35 -21.75
CA ARG A 379 16.96 23.88 -22.13
C ARG A 379 16.53 25.00 -21.18
N THR A 380 15.58 25.81 -21.59
CA THR A 380 15.02 26.87 -20.76
C THR A 380 13.70 26.41 -20.16
N LEU A 381 13.62 26.34 -18.84
CA LEU A 381 12.36 26.19 -18.10
C LEU A 381 11.74 27.58 -17.93
N THR A 382 10.45 27.68 -18.23
CA THR A 382 9.63 28.86 -17.94
C THR A 382 8.35 28.42 -17.25
N VAL A 383 8.01 29.06 -16.14
CA VAL A 383 6.75 28.82 -15.43
C VAL A 383 5.81 30.00 -15.62
N LEU A 384 4.61 29.73 -16.10
CA LEU A 384 3.56 30.71 -16.30
C LEU A 384 2.46 30.56 -15.25
N LEU A 385 1.95 31.67 -14.72
CA LEU A 385 0.69 31.74 -13.98
C LEU A 385 -0.35 32.42 -14.85
N ASN A 386 -1.43 31.72 -15.20
CA ASN A 386 -2.50 32.19 -16.09
C ASN A 386 -1.92 32.82 -17.38
N GLY A 387 -0.92 32.17 -17.98
CA GLY A 387 -0.23 32.62 -19.18
C GLY A 387 0.83 33.71 -19.00
N LYS A 388 1.04 34.23 -17.76
CA LYS A 388 2.07 35.23 -17.47
C LYS A 388 3.31 34.58 -16.85
N SER A 389 4.49 34.83 -17.44
CA SER A 389 5.75 34.33 -16.90
C SER A 389 6.04 34.89 -15.51
N VAL A 390 6.30 33.98 -14.57
CA VAL A 390 6.71 34.31 -13.18
C VAL A 390 8.10 33.80 -12.83
N TYR A 391 8.60 32.81 -13.56
CA TYR A 391 9.92 32.22 -13.35
C TYR A 391 10.53 31.78 -14.67
N SER A 392 11.85 31.89 -14.81
CA SER A 392 12.58 31.30 -15.93
C SER A 392 14.04 31.00 -15.56
N GLU A 393 14.53 29.84 -15.98
CA GLU A 393 15.88 29.37 -15.72
C GLU A 393 16.41 28.52 -16.89
N LYS A 394 17.72 28.58 -17.16
CA LYS A 394 18.39 27.61 -18.04
C LYS A 394 18.87 26.42 -17.22
N ILE A 395 18.37 25.25 -17.55
CA ILE A 395 18.67 23.99 -16.86
C ILE A 395 19.50 23.11 -17.78
N SER A 396 20.50 22.43 -17.22
CA SER A 396 21.37 21.53 -17.98
C SER A 396 21.45 20.17 -17.28
N LEU A 397 21.02 19.12 -17.96
CA LEU A 397 20.92 17.78 -17.40
C LEU A 397 21.71 16.80 -18.27
N LYS A 398 22.42 15.87 -17.60
CA LYS A 398 23.07 14.73 -18.24
C LYS A 398 22.02 13.81 -18.91
N PRO A 399 22.43 12.85 -19.77
CA PRO A 399 21.52 11.81 -20.24
C PRO A 399 20.79 11.16 -19.05
N TYR A 400 19.46 11.05 -19.14
CA TYR A 400 18.63 10.51 -18.05
C TYR A 400 18.79 11.20 -16.69
N GLY A 401 19.34 12.42 -16.67
CA GLY A 401 19.51 13.21 -15.46
C GLY A 401 18.18 13.79 -14.97
N ILE A 402 18.05 13.93 -13.65
CA ILE A 402 16.87 14.44 -12.97
C ILE A 402 17.31 15.37 -11.84
N GLU A 403 16.60 16.48 -11.69
CA GLU A 403 16.61 17.36 -10.52
C GLU A 403 15.30 17.11 -9.77
N TYR A 404 15.41 16.45 -8.62
CA TYR A 404 14.27 16.14 -7.76
C TYR A 404 13.87 17.37 -6.94
N ASP A 405 12.57 17.47 -6.63
CA ASP A 405 12.02 18.44 -5.68
C ASP A 405 12.39 19.90 -5.97
N LYS A 406 12.47 20.29 -7.25
CA LYS A 406 12.69 21.68 -7.64
C LYS A 406 11.52 22.53 -7.15
N ASN A 407 11.80 23.49 -6.28
CA ASN A 407 10.80 24.34 -5.64
C ASN A 407 10.83 25.77 -6.20
N ILE A 408 9.65 26.32 -6.48
CA ILE A 408 9.45 27.71 -6.92
C ILE A 408 8.40 28.36 -6.03
N GLN A 409 8.75 29.53 -5.50
CA GLN A 409 7.82 30.37 -4.75
C GLN A 409 6.93 31.15 -5.72
N LEU A 410 5.62 30.86 -5.71
CA LEU A 410 4.61 31.55 -6.52
C LEU A 410 4.06 32.80 -5.80
N GLY A 411 4.22 32.86 -4.47
CA GLY A 411 3.74 33.96 -3.64
C GLY A 411 2.22 33.87 -3.39
N LYS A 412 1.59 35.00 -3.06
CA LYS A 412 0.16 35.04 -2.73
C LYS A 412 -0.68 35.07 -4.00
N LEU A 413 -1.60 34.12 -4.14
CA LEU A 413 -2.47 33.99 -5.31
C LEU A 413 -3.86 34.59 -5.06
N GLU A 414 -4.51 35.03 -6.14
CA GLU A 414 -5.91 35.46 -6.10
C GLU A 414 -6.85 34.25 -5.96
N ALA A 415 -8.05 34.46 -5.41
CA ALA A 415 -9.03 33.39 -5.29
C ALA A 415 -9.51 32.87 -6.64
N GLY A 416 -9.86 31.59 -6.68
CA GLY A 416 -10.34 30.90 -7.88
C GLY A 416 -9.30 29.94 -8.45
N ASP A 417 -9.53 29.53 -9.69
CA ASP A 417 -8.65 28.57 -10.37
C ASP A 417 -7.46 29.32 -10.99
N THR A 418 -6.25 28.96 -10.57
CA THR A 418 -4.99 29.45 -11.15
C THR A 418 -4.33 28.33 -11.92
N ARG A 419 -4.18 28.51 -13.24
CA ARG A 419 -3.43 27.58 -14.08
C ARG A 419 -1.94 27.88 -14.00
N VAL A 420 -1.15 26.85 -13.72
CA VAL A 420 0.31 26.87 -13.80
C VAL A 420 0.74 26.04 -15.00
N ASP A 421 1.54 26.63 -15.88
CA ASP A 421 2.09 25.94 -17.04
C ASP A 421 3.61 25.86 -16.94
N PHE A 422 4.16 24.67 -17.18
CA PHE A 422 5.60 24.43 -17.29
C PHE A 422 5.97 24.34 -18.76
N LEU A 423 6.82 25.27 -19.21
CA LEU A 423 7.29 25.32 -20.59
C LEU A 423 8.77 24.98 -20.64
N ILE A 424 9.15 24.13 -21.59
CA ILE A 424 10.54 23.87 -21.98
C ILE A 424 10.73 24.39 -23.40
N ASP A 425 11.57 25.42 -23.56
CA ASP A 425 11.77 26.12 -24.83
C ASP A 425 10.43 26.46 -25.52
N ASP A 426 9.56 27.14 -24.79
CA ASP A 426 8.20 27.57 -25.19
C ASP A 426 7.18 26.44 -25.44
N LYS A 427 7.56 25.16 -25.29
CA LYS A 427 6.63 24.03 -25.38
C LYS A 427 6.07 23.69 -24.01
N ASN A 428 4.75 23.69 -23.85
CA ASN A 428 4.12 23.20 -22.64
C ASN A 428 4.43 21.70 -22.46
N VAL A 429 4.99 21.33 -21.31
CA VAL A 429 5.35 19.95 -20.97
C VAL A 429 4.52 19.37 -19.84
N GLN A 430 3.83 20.20 -19.07
CA GLN A 430 3.01 19.84 -17.92
C GLN A 430 2.18 21.08 -17.50
N SER A 431 0.99 20.85 -16.95
CA SER A 431 0.16 21.91 -16.36
C SER A 431 -0.51 21.42 -15.08
N VAL A 432 -0.79 22.34 -14.16
CA VAL A 432 -1.65 22.05 -13.00
C VAL A 432 -2.61 23.20 -12.78
N VAL A 433 -3.82 22.88 -12.29
CA VAL A 433 -4.78 23.89 -11.84
C VAL A 433 -4.80 23.91 -10.32
N ILE A 434 -4.43 25.05 -9.76
CA ILE A 434 -4.46 25.30 -8.32
C ILE A 434 -5.77 26.00 -7.99
N LYS A 435 -6.59 25.39 -7.14
CA LYS A 435 -7.81 26.00 -6.65
C LYS A 435 -7.54 26.79 -5.38
N VAL A 436 -7.55 28.10 -5.47
CA VAL A 436 -7.30 29.01 -4.34
C VAL A 436 -8.61 29.41 -3.68
N SER A 437 -8.77 29.09 -2.41
CA SER A 437 -9.96 29.40 -1.61
C SER A 437 -10.07 30.90 -1.30
N GLU A 438 -11.27 31.49 -1.48
CA GLU A 438 -11.61 32.85 -1.02
C GLU A 438 -11.56 32.98 0.51
N LYS A 439 -11.81 31.88 1.22
CA LYS A 439 -11.69 31.84 2.68
C LYS A 439 -10.21 31.71 3.02
N ARG A 440 -9.63 32.78 3.58
CA ARG A 440 -8.28 32.75 4.15
C ARG A 440 -8.17 31.62 5.16
N GLY A 441 -7.30 30.65 4.85
CA GLY A 441 -6.83 29.60 5.73
C GLY A 441 -5.85 30.15 6.76
N LEU A 442 -5.76 29.47 7.88
CA LEU A 442 -4.88 29.83 8.98
C LEU A 442 -3.55 29.09 8.83
N THR A 443 -2.46 29.71 9.25
CA THR A 443 -1.16 29.04 9.41
C THR A 443 -0.91 28.74 10.88
N VAL A 444 -0.75 27.46 11.22
CA VAL A 444 -0.34 26.97 12.54
C VAL A 444 1.14 26.61 12.51
N LEU A 445 1.93 27.20 13.39
CA LEU A 445 3.28 26.76 13.72
C LEU A 445 3.21 25.82 14.93
N VAL A 446 3.71 24.59 14.81
CA VAL A 446 3.72 23.57 15.86
C VAL A 446 5.14 23.41 16.40
N ASP A 447 5.27 23.51 17.72
CA ASP A 447 6.51 23.20 18.40
C ASP A 447 6.78 21.68 18.41
N LYS A 448 7.99 21.30 17.99
CA LYS A 448 8.53 19.93 18.05
C LYS A 448 9.94 19.86 18.67
N LEU A 449 10.48 21.00 19.14
CA LEU A 449 11.87 21.12 19.55
C LEU A 449 12.08 20.78 21.03
N HIS A 450 11.02 20.80 21.84
CA HIS A 450 11.12 20.82 23.29
C HIS A 450 10.67 19.51 23.96
N GLU A 451 11.01 18.35 23.37
CA GLU A 451 10.50 17.04 23.81
C GLU A 451 8.96 17.00 23.89
N ASN A 452 8.31 17.75 22.99
CA ASN A 452 6.86 17.95 22.95
C ASN A 452 6.10 16.63 22.86
N ASP A 453 4.94 16.55 23.53
CA ASP A 453 4.08 15.36 23.50
C ASP A 453 3.19 15.34 22.25
N VAL A 454 3.77 14.92 21.12
CA VAL A 454 3.11 14.87 19.81
C VAL A 454 2.68 13.43 19.50
N GLY A 455 1.44 13.09 19.86
CA GLY A 455 0.84 11.78 19.58
C GLY A 455 0.12 11.67 18.23
N ASP A 456 -0.21 10.43 17.82
CA ASP A 456 -0.94 10.11 16.58
C ASP A 456 -2.26 10.90 16.44
N GLU A 457 -2.97 11.13 17.54
CA GLU A 457 -4.24 11.87 17.58
C GLU A 457 -4.05 13.34 17.17
N LEU A 458 -3.00 13.99 17.69
CA LEU A 458 -2.66 15.37 17.34
C LEU A 458 -2.23 15.48 15.87
N LEU A 459 -1.39 14.54 15.40
CA LEU A 459 -0.98 14.50 13.99
C LEU A 459 -2.18 14.30 13.05
N SER A 460 -3.12 13.44 13.42
CA SER A 460 -4.37 13.24 12.68
C SER A 460 -5.23 14.51 12.63
N LEU A 461 -5.36 15.23 13.76
CA LEU A 461 -6.04 16.52 13.80
C LEU A 461 -5.37 17.55 12.89
N LEU A 462 -4.04 17.67 12.94
CA LEU A 462 -3.27 18.61 12.12
C LEU A 462 -3.42 18.31 10.62
N ARG A 463 -3.41 17.04 10.21
CA ARG A 463 -3.70 16.65 8.83
C ARG A 463 -5.11 17.07 8.40
N LYS A 464 -6.13 16.82 9.22
CA LYS A 464 -7.51 17.27 8.95
C LYS A 464 -7.61 18.81 8.89
N PHE A 465 -6.80 19.51 9.67
CA PHE A 465 -6.72 20.97 9.61
C PHE A 465 -6.15 21.43 8.26
N GLU A 466 -5.09 20.79 7.76
CA GLU A 466 -4.53 21.05 6.42
C GLU A 466 -5.52 20.71 5.30
N GLU A 467 -6.25 19.60 5.43
CA GLU A 467 -7.32 19.20 4.49
C GLU A 467 -8.44 20.25 4.38
N GLN A 468 -8.62 21.12 5.37
CA GLN A 468 -9.56 22.24 5.35
C GLN A 468 -9.00 23.52 4.69
N GLY A 469 -7.79 23.45 4.13
CA GLY A 469 -7.11 24.56 3.46
C GLY A 469 -6.33 25.48 4.40
N ASN A 470 -5.95 24.97 5.58
CA ASN A 470 -5.03 25.63 6.48
C ASN A 470 -3.60 25.09 6.25
N THR A 471 -2.61 25.69 6.89
CA THR A 471 -1.19 25.27 6.78
C THR A 471 -0.67 24.88 8.14
N VAL A 472 0.03 23.74 8.23
CA VAL A 472 0.75 23.33 9.43
C VAL A 472 2.24 23.36 9.13
N ILE A 473 2.99 24.09 9.96
CA ILE A 473 4.45 24.19 9.88
C ILE A 473 5.00 23.65 11.19
N PHE A 474 6.05 22.85 11.16
CA PHE A 474 6.74 22.40 12.37
C PHE A 474 8.02 23.21 12.57
N ALA A 475 8.30 23.65 13.80
CA ALA A 475 9.51 24.41 14.07
C ALA A 475 10.76 23.54 13.90
N ASP A 476 11.69 23.95 13.02
CA ASP A 476 12.82 23.09 12.65
C ASP A 476 14.11 23.32 13.46
N THR A 477 14.39 24.56 13.89
CA THR A 477 15.66 24.90 14.56
C THR A 477 15.48 25.77 15.80
N VAL A 478 14.53 26.70 15.76
CA VAL A 478 14.16 27.58 16.88
C VAL A 478 12.67 27.91 16.77
N LEU A 479 12.00 28.15 17.90
CA LEU A 479 10.61 28.57 17.98
C LEU A 479 10.47 30.11 18.02
N LYS A 480 11.08 30.81 17.05
CA LYS A 480 10.98 32.27 16.91
C LYS A 480 11.18 32.74 15.47
N ASP A 481 10.86 34.02 15.21
CA ASP A 481 11.09 34.73 13.94
C ASP A 481 10.33 34.18 12.72
N TYR A 482 9.23 33.45 12.93
CA TYR A 482 8.33 33.05 11.85
C TYR A 482 7.42 34.20 11.41
N ASN A 483 7.31 34.39 10.10
CA ASN A 483 6.40 35.36 9.47
C ASN A 483 5.14 34.64 8.94
N ASP A 484 4.04 35.38 8.75
CA ASP A 484 2.78 34.86 8.19
C ASP A 484 2.18 33.66 8.98
N VAL A 485 2.40 33.59 10.30
CA VAL A 485 1.79 32.61 11.22
C VAL A 485 0.59 33.23 11.93
N ASP A 486 -0.55 32.53 11.94
CA ASP A 486 -1.77 32.98 12.62
C ASP A 486 -1.90 32.36 14.03
N ILE A 487 -1.39 31.13 14.21
CA ILE A 487 -1.46 30.37 15.45
C ILE A 487 -0.10 29.74 15.77
N VAL A 488 0.36 29.84 17.02
CA VAL A 488 1.46 29.02 17.53
C VAL A 488 0.86 27.99 18.49
N LEU A 489 1.10 26.71 18.21
CA LEU A 489 0.68 25.58 19.02
C LEU A 489 1.90 24.96 19.69
N ILE A 490 1.89 24.91 21.02
CA ILE A 490 2.93 24.29 21.83
C ILE A 490 2.31 23.12 22.59
N PRO A 491 2.45 21.87 22.09
CA PRO A 491 2.20 20.68 22.90
C PRO A 491 3.26 20.65 24.00
N THR A 492 2.88 20.74 25.27
CA THR A 492 3.88 20.77 26.34
C THR A 492 4.63 19.43 26.40
N PRO A 493 5.83 19.40 27.01
CA PRO A 493 6.70 18.22 26.95
C PRO A 493 6.06 16.91 27.42
N LYS A 494 6.56 15.79 26.87
CA LYS A 494 6.17 14.43 27.28
C LYS A 494 6.89 13.99 28.54
N GLN A 495 6.25 13.12 29.32
CA GLN A 495 6.85 12.50 30.48
C GLN A 495 8.06 11.65 30.08
N GLY A 496 9.18 11.78 30.81
CA GLY A 496 10.41 11.03 30.55
C GLY A 496 11.30 11.61 29.44
N GLY A 497 10.93 12.75 28.83
CA GLY A 497 11.84 13.54 28.00
C GLY A 497 13.04 14.04 28.80
N LEU A 498 14.15 14.35 28.13
CA LEU A 498 15.35 14.88 28.75
C LEU A 498 15.14 16.34 29.18
N ASP A 499 15.22 16.64 30.48
CA ASP A 499 14.86 17.95 31.04
C ASP A 499 15.58 19.14 30.38
N PHE A 500 16.84 19.00 29.99
CA PHE A 500 17.58 20.06 29.30
C PHE A 500 16.97 20.46 27.94
N PHE A 501 16.27 19.54 27.27
CA PHE A 501 15.59 19.81 26.00
C PHE A 501 14.16 20.30 26.20
N LYS A 502 13.63 20.36 27.43
CA LYS A 502 12.25 20.80 27.70
C LYS A 502 12.12 22.30 27.96
N ASP A 503 13.21 23.01 28.19
CA ASP A 503 13.16 24.44 28.52
C ASP A 503 13.02 25.30 27.26
N LEU A 504 12.07 26.24 27.26
CA LEU A 504 11.99 27.31 26.25
C LEU A 504 13.13 28.31 26.46
N MET A 505 13.82 28.70 25.40
CA MET A 505 14.89 29.70 25.49
C MET A 505 14.31 31.11 25.76
N PRO A 506 15.05 32.02 26.43
CA PRO A 506 14.55 33.34 26.78
C PRO A 506 14.04 34.17 25.58
N ASP A 507 14.72 34.07 24.43
CA ASP A 507 14.35 34.76 23.20
C ASP A 507 13.11 34.16 22.52
N GLU A 508 12.89 32.85 22.63
CA GLU A 508 11.64 32.21 22.23
C GLU A 508 10.49 32.69 23.11
N VAL A 509 10.69 32.74 24.44
CA VAL A 509 9.68 33.24 25.38
C VAL A 509 9.31 34.69 25.08
N ASP A 510 10.29 35.56 24.82
CA ASP A 510 10.05 36.95 24.46
C ASP A 510 9.24 37.06 23.16
N TRP A 511 9.62 36.30 22.12
CA TRP A 511 8.89 36.27 20.86
C TRP A 511 7.45 35.76 21.02
N LEU A 512 7.24 34.67 21.77
CA LEU A 512 5.92 34.08 22.03
C LEU A 512 5.02 35.03 22.83
N ARG A 513 5.58 35.84 23.74
CA ARG A 513 4.83 36.87 24.49
C ARG A 513 4.43 38.05 23.63
N GLU A 514 5.24 38.40 22.63
CA GLU A 514 4.96 39.48 21.67
C GLU A 514 4.17 39.01 20.43
N PHE A 515 3.98 37.70 20.27
CA PHE A 515 3.27 37.11 19.14
C PHE A 515 1.84 37.66 19.04
N LYS A 516 1.52 38.26 17.89
CA LYS A 516 0.24 38.93 17.65
C LYS A 516 -0.90 37.97 17.29
N GLY A 517 -0.57 36.74 16.89
CA GLY A 517 -1.55 35.69 16.59
C GLY A 517 -2.02 34.98 17.86
N LYS A 518 -2.65 33.82 17.69
CA LYS A 518 -3.14 33.02 18.83
C LYS A 518 -2.05 32.07 19.31
N LEU A 519 -1.64 32.19 20.57
CA LEU A 519 -0.76 31.22 21.23
C LEU A 519 -1.61 30.17 21.98
N ILE A 520 -1.34 28.89 21.76
CA ILE A 520 -2.07 27.78 22.38
C ILE A 520 -1.08 26.82 23.06
N LEU A 521 -1.31 26.54 24.34
CA LEU A 521 -0.64 25.46 25.07
C LEU A 521 -1.55 24.23 25.08
N LEU A 522 -1.12 23.13 24.48
CA LEU A 522 -1.79 21.84 24.57
C LEU A 522 -1.11 20.99 25.65
N LYS A 523 -1.87 20.53 26.63
CA LYS A 523 -1.35 19.74 27.75
C LYS A 523 -0.77 18.40 27.26
N GLY A 524 0.54 18.25 27.41
CA GLY A 524 1.27 16.97 27.29
C GLY A 524 1.30 16.18 28.60
N SER A 525 1.98 15.03 28.60
CA SER A 525 2.04 14.10 29.73
C SER A 525 2.95 14.52 30.89
N ASP A 526 3.84 15.52 30.72
CA ASP A 526 4.65 16.06 31.81
C ASP A 526 3.92 17.22 32.53
N GLU A 527 3.26 16.90 33.65
CA GLU A 527 2.50 17.86 34.46
C GLU A 527 3.35 19.00 35.05
N GLU A 528 4.63 18.75 35.34
CA GLU A 528 5.52 19.77 35.90
C GLU A 528 5.82 20.84 34.85
N TYR A 529 6.21 20.41 33.65
CA TYR A 529 6.51 21.32 32.55
C TYR A 529 5.27 22.00 31.99
N PHE A 530 4.11 21.34 32.01
CA PHE A 530 2.84 21.98 31.72
C PHE A 530 2.58 23.18 32.66
N GLY A 531 2.85 23.02 33.97
CA GLY A 531 2.77 24.11 34.95
C GLY A 531 3.75 25.25 34.65
N LYS A 532 5.02 24.93 34.39
CA LYS A 532 6.07 25.91 34.04
C LYS A 532 5.72 26.72 32.80
N TYR A 533 5.30 26.06 31.72
CA TYR A 533 4.93 26.73 30.47
C TYR A 533 3.72 27.64 30.67
N SER A 534 2.72 27.20 31.45
CA SER A 534 1.54 28.00 31.78
C SER A 534 1.88 29.26 32.57
N GLU A 535 2.88 29.21 33.45
CA GLU A 535 3.36 30.40 34.17
C GLU A 535 4.17 31.35 33.28
N LEU A 536 4.99 30.81 32.37
CA LEU A 536 5.84 31.58 31.47
C LEU A 536 5.03 32.30 30.38
N LEU A 537 4.01 31.64 29.84
CA LEU A 537 3.22 32.07 28.67
C LEU A 537 1.78 32.39 29.07
N GLN A 538 1.60 33.37 29.95
CA GLN A 538 0.28 33.79 30.46
C GLN A 538 -0.67 34.33 29.37
N ASN A 539 -0.14 34.69 28.21
CA ASN A 539 -0.91 35.09 27.03
C ASN A 539 -1.47 33.90 26.22
N ALA A 540 -1.08 32.67 26.55
CA ALA A 540 -1.53 31.48 25.83
C ALA A 540 -2.93 31.01 26.27
N SER A 541 -3.69 30.51 25.30
CA SER A 541 -4.90 29.72 25.59
C SER A 541 -4.49 28.30 25.99
N VAL A 542 -4.85 27.87 27.18
CA VAL A 542 -4.53 26.53 27.68
C VAL A 542 -5.62 25.55 27.28
N VAL A 543 -5.21 24.40 26.74
CA VAL A 543 -6.08 23.34 26.23
C VAL A 543 -5.64 22.01 26.82
N THR A 544 -6.59 21.21 27.29
CA THR A 544 -6.29 19.98 28.06
C THR A 544 -6.42 18.69 27.26
N SER A 545 -6.93 18.75 26.02
CA SER A 545 -7.12 17.59 25.15
C SER A 545 -7.09 17.97 23.66
N VAL A 546 -6.80 16.99 22.79
CA VAL A 546 -6.83 17.19 21.33
C VAL A 546 -8.24 17.52 20.83
N GLU A 547 -9.28 16.98 21.48
CA GLU A 547 -10.68 17.31 21.19
C GLU A 547 -11.00 18.81 21.40
N GLU A 548 -10.55 19.37 22.52
CA GLU A 548 -10.72 20.79 22.81
C GLU A 548 -9.93 21.66 21.80
N LEU A 549 -8.72 21.21 21.41
CA LEU A 549 -7.95 21.87 20.36
C LEU A 549 -8.69 21.83 19.01
N ALA A 550 -9.29 20.70 18.64
CA ALA A 550 -10.04 20.54 17.40
C ALA A 550 -11.21 21.55 17.31
N ASN A 551 -11.94 21.72 18.42
CA ASN A 551 -13.01 22.72 18.52
C ASN A 551 -12.47 24.14 18.34
N ILE A 552 -11.30 24.46 18.90
CA ILE A 552 -10.65 25.76 18.73
C ILE A 552 -10.21 25.99 17.28
N LEU A 553 -9.66 24.98 16.63
CA LEU A 553 -9.21 25.06 15.24
C LEU A 553 -10.36 25.02 14.23
N GLY A 554 -11.60 24.84 14.70
CA GLY A 554 -12.76 24.71 13.82
C GLY A 554 -12.73 23.44 12.97
N VAL A 555 -11.90 22.46 13.37
CA VAL A 555 -11.86 21.15 12.73
C VAL A 555 -13.00 20.35 13.31
N SER A 556 -14.06 20.17 12.52
CA SER A 556 -14.99 19.10 12.81
C SER A 556 -14.21 17.80 12.67
N LEU A 557 -13.97 17.15 13.81
CA LEU A 557 -13.79 15.72 13.85
C LEU A 557 -15.13 15.13 13.37
N THR A 558 -15.38 15.22 12.06
CA THR A 558 -16.47 14.48 11.45
C THR A 558 -16.20 13.03 11.81
N ASN A 559 -17.21 12.39 12.37
CA ASN A 559 -17.29 10.95 12.49
C ASN A 559 -17.39 10.34 11.07
N SER A 560 -16.35 10.50 10.25
CA SER A 560 -16.16 9.76 9.00
C SER A 560 -15.53 8.39 9.22
N THR A 561 -15.33 8.05 10.48
CA THR A 561 -15.70 6.73 10.95
C THR A 561 -16.87 6.98 11.89
N GLU A 562 -18.02 6.32 11.70
CA GLU A 562 -18.47 5.57 12.87
C GLU A 562 -17.24 4.75 13.27
N THR A 563 -16.41 5.28 14.19
CA THR A 563 -15.97 4.41 15.24
C THR A 563 -17.31 4.02 15.82
N LYS A 564 -17.88 2.91 15.32
CA LYS A 564 -18.57 2.00 16.20
C LYS A 564 -17.57 1.90 17.33
N GLN A 565 -17.85 2.64 18.39
CA GLN A 565 -17.09 2.53 19.60
C GLN A 565 -17.26 1.07 19.89
N HIS A 566 -16.21 0.29 19.55
CA HIS A 566 -16.32 -1.15 19.48
C HIS A 566 -16.98 -1.56 20.77
N ARG A 567 -18.15 -2.21 20.65
CA ARG A 567 -18.94 -2.50 21.84
C ARG A 567 -17.99 -3.16 22.82
N LYS A 568 -18.08 -2.84 24.11
CA LYS A 568 -17.27 -3.51 25.16
C LYS A 568 -17.69 -4.98 25.23
N VAL A 569 -17.32 -5.73 24.21
CA VAL A 569 -17.66 -7.09 23.88
C VAL A 569 -16.36 -7.75 23.46
N VAL A 570 -16.08 -8.91 24.03
CA VAL A 570 -15.01 -9.81 23.59
C VAL A 570 -15.68 -10.99 22.90
N TYR A 571 -15.46 -11.11 21.60
CA TYR A 571 -15.88 -12.26 20.82
C TYR A 571 -14.83 -13.37 20.94
N ILE A 572 -15.26 -14.58 21.25
CA ILE A 572 -14.41 -15.77 21.36
C ILE A 572 -14.93 -16.82 20.40
N ASP A 573 -14.09 -17.22 19.44
CA ASP A 573 -14.43 -18.25 18.48
C ASP A 573 -14.57 -19.63 19.16
N GLN A 574 -15.63 -20.36 18.80
CA GLN A 574 -15.90 -21.74 19.20
C GLN A 574 -16.20 -22.65 17.99
N GLY A 575 -16.37 -22.07 16.79
CA GLY A 575 -16.81 -22.79 15.59
C GLY A 575 -15.71 -23.63 14.93
N HIS A 576 -14.44 -23.29 15.15
CA HIS A 576 -13.33 -23.76 14.31
C HIS A 576 -12.40 -24.78 14.99
N SER A 577 -12.93 -25.68 15.82
CA SER A 577 -12.13 -26.70 16.55
C SER A 577 -11.05 -26.09 17.46
N ASN A 578 -11.41 -25.03 18.17
CA ASN A 578 -10.51 -24.27 19.04
C ASN A 578 -9.90 -25.13 20.17
N ASP A 579 -8.73 -24.74 20.66
CA ASP A 579 -7.98 -25.45 21.70
C ASP A 579 -8.71 -25.44 23.07
N TYR A 580 -9.46 -24.36 23.35
CA TYR A 580 -10.24 -24.21 24.57
C TYR A 580 -11.67 -23.76 24.28
N TYR A 581 -12.61 -24.34 25.03
CA TYR A 581 -14.02 -23.99 25.00
C TYR A 581 -14.42 -23.26 26.29
N LYS A 582 -15.64 -22.72 26.31
CA LYS A 582 -16.19 -21.92 27.43
C LYS A 582 -15.94 -22.52 28.83
N ASP A 583 -16.01 -23.84 28.99
CA ASP A 583 -15.80 -24.53 30.27
C ASP A 583 -14.36 -24.50 30.79
N LYS A 584 -13.42 -24.02 29.98
CA LYS A 584 -11.99 -23.87 30.29
C LYS A 584 -11.52 -22.41 30.25
N LEU A 585 -12.44 -21.46 30.11
CA LEU A 585 -12.16 -20.03 30.03
C LEU A 585 -12.88 -19.23 31.12
N THR A 586 -13.32 -19.89 32.19
CA THR A 586 -14.18 -19.29 33.21
C THR A 586 -13.50 -18.15 33.97
N LYS A 587 -12.20 -18.24 34.23
CA LYS A 587 -11.41 -17.20 34.91
C LYS A 587 -11.18 -15.98 34.03
N LEU A 588 -10.88 -16.19 32.74
CA LEU A 588 -10.76 -15.11 31.77
C LEU A 588 -12.09 -14.37 31.63
N GLU A 589 -13.18 -15.10 31.46
CA GLU A 589 -14.53 -14.53 31.35
C GLU A 589 -14.90 -13.72 32.61
N ALA A 590 -14.60 -14.23 33.80
CA ALA A 590 -14.82 -13.52 35.05
C ALA A 590 -14.04 -12.20 35.12
N PHE A 591 -12.78 -12.19 34.68
CA PHE A 591 -11.96 -10.99 34.62
C PHE A 591 -12.47 -9.96 33.61
N LEU A 592 -12.78 -10.39 32.39
CA LEU A 592 -13.31 -9.51 31.35
C LEU A 592 -14.63 -8.85 31.79
N LYS A 593 -15.50 -9.61 32.46
CA LYS A 593 -16.73 -9.07 33.07
C LYS A 593 -16.46 -8.03 34.15
N VAL A 594 -15.47 -8.26 35.02
CA VAL A 594 -15.03 -7.28 36.03
C VAL A 594 -14.51 -6.00 35.37
N LYS A 595 -13.87 -6.11 34.20
CA LYS A 595 -13.43 -4.97 33.38
C LYS A 595 -14.53 -4.32 32.54
N GLY A 596 -15.77 -4.79 32.67
CA GLY A 596 -16.95 -4.21 32.01
C GLY A 596 -17.15 -4.67 30.58
N PHE A 597 -16.55 -5.79 30.17
CA PHE A 597 -16.82 -6.43 28.89
C PHE A 597 -17.97 -7.43 28.99
N GLU A 598 -18.85 -7.41 27.99
CA GLU A 598 -19.66 -8.56 27.60
C GLU A 598 -18.74 -9.61 26.95
N VAL A 599 -18.97 -10.90 27.19
CA VAL A 599 -18.20 -11.98 26.56
C VAL A 599 -19.15 -12.84 25.75
N ALA A 600 -18.92 -12.88 24.44
CA ALA A 600 -19.75 -13.57 23.47
C ALA A 600 -18.97 -14.71 22.83
N TYR A 601 -19.41 -15.95 23.07
CA TYR A 601 -18.87 -17.11 22.38
C TYR A 601 -19.66 -17.33 21.09
N ILE A 602 -18.96 -17.38 19.95
CA ILE A 602 -19.58 -17.42 18.62
C ILE A 602 -19.08 -18.61 17.82
N ASP A 603 -19.99 -19.24 17.08
CA ASP A 603 -19.68 -20.38 16.21
C ASP A 603 -19.45 -19.96 14.75
N LYS A 604 -19.76 -18.71 14.39
CA LYS A 604 -19.55 -18.12 13.06
C LYS A 604 -18.96 -16.74 13.20
N LEU A 605 -17.95 -16.43 12.39
CA LEU A 605 -17.26 -15.15 12.42
C LEU A 605 -17.96 -14.13 11.50
N GLN A 606 -19.13 -13.66 11.93
CA GLN A 606 -19.95 -12.68 11.20
C GLN A 606 -20.39 -11.54 12.13
N ASN A 607 -20.48 -10.31 11.58
CA ASN A 607 -20.93 -9.11 12.31
C ASN A 607 -20.16 -8.85 13.62
N ILE A 608 -18.84 -8.94 13.56
CA ILE A 608 -17.95 -8.75 14.72
C ILE A 608 -17.82 -7.25 14.98
N ASP A 609 -18.62 -6.73 15.92
CA ASP A 609 -18.68 -5.29 16.27
C ASP A 609 -18.14 -4.97 17.68
N GLY A 610 -17.39 -5.92 18.24
CA GLY A 610 -16.83 -5.87 19.59
C GLY A 610 -15.42 -5.29 19.61
N MET A 611 -14.78 -5.22 20.76
CA MET A 611 -13.42 -4.65 20.88
C MET A 611 -12.33 -5.68 20.64
N TYR A 612 -12.60 -6.93 21.01
CA TYR A 612 -11.65 -8.04 20.88
C TYR A 612 -12.28 -9.20 20.13
N LEU A 613 -11.48 -9.85 19.31
CA LEU A 613 -11.75 -11.18 18.76
C LEU A 613 -10.61 -12.12 19.21
N ILE A 614 -10.96 -13.27 19.78
CA ILE A 614 -10.02 -14.30 20.22
C ILE A 614 -10.21 -15.56 19.38
N ILE A 615 -9.13 -16.00 18.72
CA ILE A 615 -9.03 -17.25 17.95
C ILE A 615 -7.95 -18.13 18.58
N MET A 616 -8.28 -19.37 18.91
CA MET A 616 -7.40 -20.28 19.67
C MET A 616 -7.14 -21.56 18.89
N ASN A 617 -6.11 -21.57 18.05
CA ASN A 617 -5.68 -22.74 17.29
C ASN A 617 -6.79 -23.35 16.44
N GLY A 618 -7.66 -22.51 15.87
CA GLY A 618 -8.76 -22.98 15.03
C GLY A 618 -8.30 -23.36 13.62
N LYS A 619 -9.21 -23.97 12.86
CA LYS A 619 -9.00 -24.41 11.47
C LYS A 619 -10.30 -24.43 10.67
N GLY A 620 -10.16 -24.43 9.34
CA GLY A 620 -11.29 -24.57 8.43
C GLY A 620 -12.13 -23.29 8.29
N TYR A 621 -11.46 -22.13 8.32
CA TYR A 621 -12.10 -20.83 8.12
C TYR A 621 -12.58 -20.67 6.68
N LEU A 622 -13.81 -20.18 6.52
CA LEU A 622 -14.33 -19.79 5.20
C LEU A 622 -13.78 -18.41 4.79
N ASP A 623 -13.70 -18.13 3.48
CA ASP A 623 -13.20 -16.84 2.98
C ASP A 623 -13.99 -15.64 3.53
N ASP A 624 -15.30 -15.77 3.66
CA ASP A 624 -16.16 -14.73 4.25
C ASP A 624 -15.79 -14.47 5.72
N GLU A 625 -15.39 -15.49 6.45
CA GLU A 625 -14.95 -15.38 7.84
C GLU A 625 -13.58 -14.72 7.93
N VAL A 626 -12.64 -15.08 7.04
CA VAL A 626 -11.35 -14.39 6.91
C VAL A 626 -11.56 -12.92 6.56
N ARG A 627 -12.43 -12.59 5.60
CA ARG A 627 -12.78 -11.20 5.25
C ARG A 627 -13.39 -10.45 6.43
N ASN A 628 -14.26 -11.08 7.20
CA ASN A 628 -14.84 -10.47 8.40
C ASN A 628 -13.79 -10.21 9.48
N ILE A 629 -12.81 -11.10 9.66
CA ILE A 629 -11.67 -10.88 10.56
C ILE A 629 -10.82 -9.69 10.08
N VAL A 630 -10.47 -9.67 8.78
CA VAL A 630 -9.65 -8.60 8.19
C VAL A 630 -10.36 -7.25 8.33
N SER A 631 -11.64 -7.19 7.98
CA SER A 631 -12.46 -5.98 8.13
C SER A 631 -12.55 -5.53 9.59
N PHE A 632 -12.76 -6.45 10.53
CA PHE A 632 -12.77 -6.16 11.97
C PHE A 632 -11.46 -5.50 12.44
N VAL A 633 -10.31 -6.06 12.07
CA VAL A 633 -9.00 -5.50 12.45
C VAL A 633 -8.75 -4.17 11.76
N LYS A 634 -8.95 -4.07 10.44
CA LYS A 634 -8.74 -2.82 9.69
C LYS A 634 -9.58 -1.66 10.25
N ASN A 635 -10.76 -1.97 10.80
CA ASN A 635 -11.67 -1.03 11.46
C ASN A 635 -11.39 -0.80 12.96
N GLY A 636 -10.20 -1.11 13.46
CA GLY A 636 -9.78 -0.77 14.83
C GLY A 636 -9.98 -1.87 15.88
N GLY A 637 -10.41 -3.07 15.47
CA GLY A 637 -10.55 -4.21 16.36
C GLY A 637 -9.20 -4.77 16.82
N ILE A 638 -9.19 -5.45 17.98
CA ILE A 638 -8.02 -6.16 18.50
C ILE A 638 -8.19 -7.66 18.27
N LEU A 639 -7.34 -8.24 17.42
CA LEU A 639 -7.29 -9.69 17.20
C LEU A 639 -6.24 -10.32 18.11
N ILE A 640 -6.64 -11.29 18.94
CA ILE A 640 -5.74 -12.19 19.64
C ILE A 640 -5.85 -13.56 18.96
N ILE A 641 -4.79 -13.95 18.25
CA ILE A 641 -4.74 -15.22 17.52
C ILE A 641 -3.61 -16.08 18.09
N THR A 642 -3.91 -17.34 18.35
CA THR A 642 -2.94 -18.27 18.94
C THR A 642 -2.86 -19.57 18.16
N SER A 643 -1.68 -20.18 18.11
CA SER A 643 -1.45 -21.53 17.59
C SER A 643 -1.02 -22.47 18.75
N LYS A 644 -0.40 -23.61 18.45
CA LYS A 644 0.30 -24.49 19.38
C LYS A 644 1.34 -25.33 18.64
N SER A 645 2.07 -26.15 19.38
CA SER A 645 3.08 -27.05 18.83
C SER A 645 2.56 -27.91 17.68
N ASP A 646 3.44 -28.17 16.72
CA ASP A 646 3.31 -29.15 15.65
C ASP A 646 3.21 -30.61 16.12
N TYR A 647 3.36 -30.94 17.42
CA TYR A 647 3.21 -32.32 17.91
C TYR A 647 1.88 -32.97 17.43
N ASN A 648 1.99 -34.06 16.65
CA ASN A 648 0.89 -34.70 15.91
C ASN A 648 0.17 -33.76 14.90
N ASN A 649 0.89 -32.84 14.28
CA ASN A 649 0.41 -31.81 13.36
C ASN A 649 -0.70 -30.94 13.98
N GLY A 650 -0.55 -30.59 15.26
CA GLY A 650 -1.60 -30.00 16.06
C GLY A 650 -1.78 -28.48 15.91
N GLY A 651 -0.79 -27.77 15.38
CA GLY A 651 -0.70 -26.30 15.40
C GLY A 651 -1.62 -25.55 14.44
N ASN A 652 -2.23 -26.24 13.47
CA ASN A 652 -3.08 -25.64 12.42
C ASN A 652 -2.46 -24.34 11.83
N THR A 653 -1.13 -24.29 11.74
CA THR A 653 -0.39 -23.06 11.45
C THR A 653 -0.71 -22.56 10.05
N GLU A 654 -1.00 -23.45 9.10
CA GLU A 654 -1.43 -23.10 7.75
C GLU A 654 -2.74 -22.29 7.73
N ASP A 655 -3.79 -22.76 8.41
CA ASP A 655 -5.08 -22.08 8.49
C ASP A 655 -4.94 -20.70 9.16
N LEU A 656 -4.18 -20.63 10.25
CA LEU A 656 -3.99 -19.40 11.01
C LEU A 656 -3.09 -18.41 10.27
N ASN A 657 -2.06 -18.92 9.57
CA ASN A 657 -1.20 -18.10 8.74
C ASN A 657 -1.95 -17.55 7.54
N ALA A 658 -2.96 -18.24 6.99
CA ALA A 658 -3.81 -17.66 5.94
C ALA A 658 -4.57 -16.40 6.43
N ILE A 659 -5.02 -16.37 7.69
CA ILE A 659 -5.61 -15.17 8.29
C ILE A 659 -4.55 -14.06 8.45
N LEU A 660 -3.35 -14.43 8.91
CA LEU A 660 -2.23 -13.48 9.06
C LEU A 660 -1.78 -12.91 7.69
N ASP A 661 -1.76 -13.73 6.65
CA ASP A 661 -1.43 -13.34 5.27
C ASP A 661 -2.47 -12.36 4.73
N ALA A 662 -3.75 -12.63 4.95
CA ALA A 662 -4.84 -11.73 4.58
C ALA A 662 -4.80 -10.38 5.34
N LEU A 663 -4.17 -10.35 6.52
CA LEU A 663 -3.91 -9.14 7.31
C LEU A 663 -2.59 -8.45 6.93
N ASN A 664 -1.87 -9.02 5.96
CA ASN A 664 -0.54 -8.61 5.54
C ASN A 664 0.45 -8.58 6.71
N SER A 665 0.48 -9.68 7.48
CA SER A 665 1.18 -9.77 8.76
C SER A 665 2.71 -9.84 8.62
N PRO A 666 3.48 -9.07 9.40
CA PRO A 666 4.92 -9.21 9.52
C PRO A 666 5.35 -10.42 10.39
N VAL A 667 4.39 -11.19 10.91
CA VAL A 667 4.58 -12.33 11.81
C VAL A 667 3.84 -13.56 11.26
N ARG A 668 4.47 -14.73 11.29
CA ARG A 668 3.80 -16.02 11.05
C ARG A 668 4.01 -16.98 12.23
N PHE A 669 3.12 -17.94 12.38
CA PHE A 669 3.38 -19.12 13.20
C PHE A 669 4.38 -20.03 12.49
N ASN A 670 5.39 -20.48 13.22
CA ASN A 670 6.26 -21.57 12.80
C ASN A 670 5.54 -22.90 13.05
N ASP A 671 5.69 -23.85 12.14
CA ASP A 671 5.13 -25.20 12.32
C ASP A 671 6.11 -26.08 13.09
N ASP A 672 6.38 -25.71 14.35
CA ASP A 672 7.35 -26.35 15.20
C ASP A 672 6.79 -26.63 16.61
N GLN A 673 7.59 -27.30 17.44
CA GLN A 673 7.44 -27.37 18.88
C GLN A 673 8.61 -26.69 19.55
N VAL A 674 8.30 -25.75 20.42
CA VAL A 674 9.32 -25.13 21.26
C VAL A 674 9.53 -25.96 22.52
N VAL A 675 10.80 -26.28 22.79
CA VAL A 675 11.25 -26.98 24.00
C VAL A 675 12.33 -26.17 24.72
N ASP A 676 12.37 -26.26 26.05
CA ASP A 676 13.38 -25.61 26.87
C ASP A 676 13.81 -26.52 28.02
N GLU A 677 15.07 -26.94 28.03
CA GLU A 677 15.64 -27.80 29.08
C GLU A 677 16.00 -27.01 30.35
N ILE A 678 16.07 -25.68 30.27
CA ILE A 678 16.53 -24.79 31.34
C ILE A 678 15.33 -24.15 32.03
N ASN A 679 14.49 -23.46 31.26
CA ASN A 679 13.37 -22.67 31.76
C ASN A 679 12.04 -23.37 31.47
N ASN A 680 11.72 -24.41 32.25
CA ASN A 680 10.46 -25.15 32.13
C ASN A 680 9.80 -25.47 33.48
N TYR A 681 8.53 -25.88 33.46
CA TYR A 681 7.75 -26.29 34.64
C TYR A 681 7.38 -27.77 34.64
N GLY A 682 8.39 -28.63 34.54
CA GLY A 682 8.30 -30.08 34.82
C GLY A 682 8.39 -30.98 33.59
N ALA A 683 8.42 -30.42 32.39
CA ALA A 683 8.76 -31.11 31.14
C ALA A 683 9.30 -30.07 30.15
N ASN A 684 10.22 -30.45 29.27
CA ASN A 684 10.89 -29.49 28.37
C ASN A 684 9.92 -28.74 27.43
N TYR A 685 8.78 -29.33 27.04
CA TYR A 685 7.73 -28.65 26.26
C TYR A 685 6.81 -27.74 27.09
N LYS A 686 7.02 -27.63 28.41
CA LYS A 686 6.30 -26.72 29.31
C LYS A 686 7.18 -25.50 29.61
N VAL A 687 7.30 -24.61 28.64
CA VAL A 687 8.27 -23.52 28.60
C VAL A 687 7.85 -22.35 29.51
N ILE A 688 8.82 -21.71 30.16
CA ILE A 688 8.65 -20.44 30.87
C ILE A 688 9.49 -19.38 30.15
N ALA A 689 8.86 -18.31 29.68
CA ALA A 689 9.54 -17.19 29.05
C ALA A 689 8.84 -15.87 29.42
N GLY A 690 9.60 -14.83 29.74
CA GLY A 690 9.02 -13.53 30.13
C GLY A 690 8.07 -13.60 31.33
N ASN A 691 8.32 -14.51 32.28
CA ASN A 691 7.42 -14.85 33.40
C ASN A 691 6.04 -15.41 32.99
N VAL A 692 5.90 -15.88 31.75
CA VAL A 692 4.69 -16.52 31.23
C VAL A 692 4.95 -17.99 30.98
N ARG A 693 3.99 -18.83 31.37
CA ARG A 693 3.98 -20.27 31.12
C ARG A 693 3.30 -20.58 29.80
N PHE A 694 3.96 -21.40 29.00
CA PHE A 694 3.45 -21.92 27.74
C PHE A 694 3.44 -23.45 27.79
N TYR A 695 2.28 -24.05 27.57
CA TYR A 695 2.14 -25.50 27.43
C TYR A 695 2.19 -25.88 25.95
N SER A 696 3.28 -26.52 25.52
CA SER A 696 3.51 -26.93 24.12
C SER A 696 3.29 -25.82 23.09
N PRO A 697 4.02 -24.69 23.17
CA PRO A 697 3.91 -23.63 22.18
C PRO A 697 4.67 -23.98 20.88
N CYS A 698 4.29 -23.32 19.79
CA CYS A 698 5.15 -23.11 18.63
C CYS A 698 5.88 -21.76 18.73
N SER A 699 6.89 -21.54 17.91
CA SER A 699 7.59 -20.26 17.78
C SER A 699 6.94 -19.37 16.72
N LEU A 700 7.32 -18.10 16.72
CA LEU A 700 6.89 -17.11 15.73
C LEU A 700 8.05 -16.71 14.82
N LEU A 701 7.75 -16.59 13.54
CA LEU A 701 8.67 -16.13 12.50
C LEU A 701 8.38 -14.66 12.21
N LEU A 702 9.38 -13.79 12.34
CA LEU A 702 9.25 -12.35 12.11
C LEU A 702 9.96 -11.98 10.82
N TYR A 703 9.22 -11.35 9.90
CA TYR A 703 9.71 -10.94 8.58
C TYR A 703 9.63 -9.42 8.36
N GLY A 704 8.99 -8.69 9.26
CA GLY A 704 8.80 -7.24 9.18
C GLY A 704 8.69 -6.56 10.55
N ASN A 705 8.12 -5.35 10.56
CA ASN A 705 8.01 -4.53 11.77
C ASN A 705 6.93 -5.06 12.73
N ALA A 706 7.35 -5.83 13.73
CA ALA A 706 6.51 -6.30 14.82
C ALA A 706 7.21 -6.08 16.17
N GLN A 707 6.44 -5.70 17.19
CA GLN A 707 6.94 -5.62 18.55
C GLN A 707 6.96 -7.02 19.17
N VAL A 708 8.15 -7.52 19.51
CA VAL A 708 8.31 -8.75 20.29
C VAL A 708 7.80 -8.51 21.72
N LEU A 709 6.83 -9.31 22.15
CA LEU A 709 6.28 -9.26 23.51
C LEU A 709 6.98 -10.26 24.42
N ILE A 710 7.23 -11.48 23.92
CA ILE A 710 7.90 -12.55 24.68
C ILE A 710 8.86 -13.28 23.75
N SER A 711 10.10 -13.44 24.22
CA SER A 711 11.12 -14.29 23.61
C SER A 711 11.83 -15.14 24.68
N SER A 712 12.51 -16.19 24.24
CA SER A 712 13.38 -17.01 25.08
C SER A 712 14.75 -17.15 24.44
N GLU A 713 15.80 -16.96 25.24
CA GLU A 713 17.20 -17.13 24.84
C GLU A 713 17.68 -18.58 25.05
N THR A 714 16.91 -19.41 25.78
CA THR A 714 17.28 -20.78 26.15
C THR A 714 16.47 -21.84 25.44
N ALA A 715 15.27 -21.49 24.97
CA ALA A 715 14.40 -22.41 24.27
C ALA A 715 14.91 -22.71 22.85
N LYS A 716 14.45 -23.82 22.29
CA LYS A 716 14.78 -24.29 20.95
C LYS A 716 13.53 -24.71 20.20
N SER A 717 13.58 -24.55 18.89
CA SER A 717 12.58 -25.04 17.95
C SER A 717 12.93 -26.48 17.54
N VAL A 718 11.92 -27.34 17.48
CA VAL A 718 12.03 -28.74 17.07
C VAL A 718 10.86 -29.06 16.14
N ASP A 719 11.15 -29.65 14.98
CA ASP A 719 10.14 -30.32 14.15
C ASP A 719 9.76 -31.64 14.82
N SER A 720 8.64 -31.65 15.55
CA SER A 720 8.21 -32.80 16.36
C SER A 720 7.34 -33.79 15.60
N ASP A 721 6.78 -33.43 14.45
CA ASP A 721 5.97 -34.34 13.65
C ASP A 721 6.77 -35.02 12.51
N GLY A 722 7.94 -34.49 12.19
CA GLY A 722 8.93 -35.06 11.28
C GLY A 722 8.62 -34.82 9.80
N LYS A 723 7.79 -33.83 9.47
CA LYS A 723 7.45 -33.49 8.08
C LYS A 723 8.38 -32.49 7.41
N ASN A 724 9.33 -31.91 8.13
CA ASN A 724 10.26 -30.87 7.66
C ASN A 724 9.53 -29.61 7.14
N ASP A 725 8.42 -29.24 7.76
CA ASP A 725 7.68 -28.00 7.53
C ASP A 725 7.94 -26.94 8.62
N ALA A 726 8.67 -27.29 9.68
CA ALA A 726 9.24 -26.34 10.64
C ALA A 726 10.41 -25.53 10.01
N GLN A 727 10.39 -24.20 10.16
CA GLN A 727 11.53 -23.36 9.79
C GLN A 727 12.54 -23.28 10.94
N PRO A 728 13.85 -23.50 10.70
CA PRO A 728 14.88 -23.29 11.72
C PRO A 728 14.93 -21.83 12.17
N VAL A 729 15.00 -21.62 13.49
CA VAL A 729 15.09 -20.28 14.10
C VAL A 729 16.23 -20.22 15.13
N ASP A 730 17.04 -19.16 15.03
CA ASP A 730 18.15 -18.93 15.97
C ASP A 730 17.68 -18.32 17.30
N LYS A 731 16.52 -17.64 17.29
CA LYS A 731 15.92 -16.99 18.45
C LYS A 731 14.45 -17.38 18.56
N ILE A 732 14.04 -17.83 19.74
CA ILE A 732 12.65 -18.21 20.00
C ILE A 732 11.83 -16.98 20.40
N ILE A 733 10.82 -16.69 19.58
CA ILE A 733 9.80 -15.69 19.86
C ILE A 733 8.48 -16.43 20.10
N LEU A 734 7.80 -16.10 21.20
CA LEU A 734 6.58 -16.80 21.64
C LEU A 734 5.34 -15.90 21.62
N ALA A 735 5.54 -14.57 21.65
CA ALA A 735 4.48 -13.61 21.46
C ALA A 735 4.99 -12.35 20.76
N ALA A 736 4.23 -11.84 19.80
CA ALA A 736 4.51 -10.59 19.10
C ALA A 736 3.21 -9.83 18.81
N THR A 737 3.33 -8.54 18.56
CA THR A 737 2.20 -7.71 18.16
C THR A 737 2.56 -6.71 17.07
N PHE A 738 1.60 -6.38 16.22
CA PHE A 738 1.74 -5.39 15.16
C PHE A 738 0.40 -4.67 14.94
N LYS A 739 0.46 -3.51 14.27
CA LYS A 739 -0.74 -2.78 13.81
C LYS A 739 -1.11 -3.24 12.40
N SER A 740 -2.40 -3.38 12.13
CA SER A 740 -2.94 -3.61 10.77
C SER A 740 -4.19 -2.76 10.59
N GLY A 741 -4.17 -1.85 9.60
CA GLY A 741 -5.14 -0.76 9.51
C GLY A 741 -5.17 0.08 10.80
N LEU A 742 -6.37 0.34 11.33
CA LEU A 742 -6.56 1.04 12.60
C LEU A 742 -6.42 0.11 13.83
N GLY A 743 -6.38 -1.21 13.63
CA GLY A 743 -6.43 -2.21 14.68
C GLY A 743 -5.07 -2.75 15.10
N LYS A 744 -5.12 -3.74 16.00
CA LYS A 744 -3.94 -4.40 16.58
C LYS A 744 -4.10 -5.91 16.50
N VAL A 745 -3.03 -6.60 16.13
CA VAL A 745 -2.96 -8.06 16.14
C VAL A 745 -1.95 -8.50 17.18
N VAL A 746 -2.34 -9.44 18.03
CA VAL A 746 -1.47 -10.11 19.01
C VAL A 746 -1.40 -11.58 18.63
N VAL A 747 -0.19 -12.04 18.32
CA VAL A 747 0.09 -13.41 17.88
C VAL A 747 0.81 -14.13 19.01
N LEU A 748 0.28 -15.28 19.44
CA LEU A 748 0.92 -16.10 20.49
C LEU A 748 1.10 -17.55 20.05
N GLY A 749 2.30 -18.08 20.25
CA GLY A 749 2.60 -19.49 19.98
C GLY A 749 1.79 -20.49 20.82
N LYS A 750 1.08 -20.01 21.86
CA LYS A 750 0.08 -20.77 22.62
C LYS A 750 -0.94 -19.84 23.28
N ALA A 751 -2.19 -20.28 23.40
CA ALA A 751 -3.15 -19.66 24.32
C ALA A 751 -2.72 -19.85 25.79
N VAL A 752 -2.44 -18.73 26.48
CA VAL A 752 -1.88 -18.66 27.84
C VAL A 752 -2.89 -18.28 28.92
N PHE A 753 -4.17 -18.16 28.56
CA PHE A 753 -5.25 -17.61 29.37
C PHE A 753 -6.36 -18.61 29.72
N SER A 754 -6.12 -19.90 29.53
CA SER A 754 -7.02 -20.96 29.97
C SER A 754 -7.10 -21.06 31.49
N ASP A 755 -8.12 -21.70 32.04
CA ASP A 755 -8.28 -21.89 33.48
C ASP A 755 -7.10 -22.63 34.15
N PHE A 756 -6.32 -23.38 33.37
CA PHE A 756 -5.12 -24.07 33.82
C PHE A 756 -3.95 -23.11 34.08
N ASP A 757 -3.81 -22.05 33.27
CA ASP A 757 -2.64 -21.17 33.26
C ASP A 757 -2.96 -19.74 33.73
N TYR A 758 -4.24 -19.35 33.79
CA TYR A 758 -4.69 -17.98 34.02
C TYR A 758 -4.07 -17.32 35.26
N GLU A 759 -4.07 -18.00 36.41
CA GLU A 759 -3.52 -17.41 37.65
C GLU A 759 -2.00 -17.20 37.58
N LEU A 760 -1.31 -18.06 36.84
CA LEU A 760 0.14 -18.05 36.73
C LEU A 760 0.61 -17.02 35.69
N ASN A 761 -0.24 -16.74 34.70
CA ASN A 761 0.02 -15.79 33.62
C ASN A 761 -0.74 -14.47 33.79
N LYS A 762 -1.36 -14.26 34.95
CA LYS A 762 -2.32 -13.17 35.21
C LYS A 762 -1.77 -11.79 34.86
N GLU A 763 -0.54 -11.50 35.24
CA GLU A 763 0.07 -10.19 34.99
C GLU A 763 0.16 -9.89 33.48
N PHE A 764 0.61 -10.85 32.69
CA PHE A 764 0.68 -10.71 31.23
C PHE A 764 -0.71 -10.60 30.59
N ILE A 765 -1.66 -11.43 31.02
CA ILE A 765 -3.04 -11.38 30.51
C ILE A 765 -3.66 -10.01 30.79
N GLN A 766 -3.53 -9.50 32.01
CA GLN A 766 -4.21 -8.28 32.44
C GLN A 766 -3.53 -7.01 31.95
N ASN A 767 -2.20 -6.98 31.84
CA ASN A 767 -1.46 -5.77 31.55
C ASN A 767 -0.94 -5.70 30.11
N VAL A 768 -0.91 -6.82 29.38
CA VAL A 768 -0.39 -6.88 28.01
C VAL A 768 -1.47 -7.27 27.00
N LEU A 769 -2.23 -8.33 27.27
CA LEU A 769 -3.28 -8.78 26.32
C LEU A 769 -4.53 -7.90 26.39
N PHE A 770 -4.93 -7.48 27.59
CA PHE A 770 -6.12 -6.68 27.83
C PHE A 770 -5.76 -5.41 28.62
N ASP A 771 -4.93 -4.55 28.03
CA ASP A 771 -4.59 -3.24 28.60
C ASP A 771 -5.80 -2.30 28.55
N VAL A 772 -6.63 -2.40 29.59
CA VAL A 772 -7.82 -1.57 29.78
C VAL A 772 -7.48 -0.64 30.94
N LYS A 773 -6.93 0.53 30.60
CA LYS A 773 -6.83 1.67 31.51
C LYS A 773 -8.22 2.23 31.82
#